data_AF-A0A8K0QLS4-F1
#
_entry.id   AF-A0A8K0QLS4-F1
#
_cell.length_a   1.000
_cell.length_b   1.000
_cell.length_c   1.000
_cell.angle_alpha   90.00
_cell.angle_beta   90.00
_cell.angle_gamma   90.00
#
_symmetry.space_group_name_H-M   'P 1'
#
loop_
_entity.id
_entity.type
_entity.pdbx_description
1 polymer ?
#
loop_
_entity_poly.entity_id
_entity_poly.type
_entity_poly.pdbx_seq_one_letter_code
_entity_poly.pdbx_strand_id
1 'polypeptide(L)'
;MSNPNDYTVGWICAITTEYVAAQEFLDEEHEGPEYVSPNDTNHYTLGKVGKHNVVIAVLPDNEYGKSSATSVARDMLHSFPNVRIGLMVGIAGGAPGKHDIRLGDIVVSSAGNGKGGVFGYDFGKAIQGRDFQETGLLNQSPTLLRTTVSGLKARYERKGHQLAETTNMILEKNPRLRGKYKQPETGADRLFKPEVTHDLSCAAICSDDVSNLVLRPERTEDEDNPAIHYGLIASADRLMKDASARDRLSEEKDVLCFEMEAAGLMNHFPCLVIRGICDYSDSHKNKEWQGYAAMVAAAYAKDLLYQIAPNRVEAEKKIGDILSGLQEVAEESRDIEKEQLQAQKDLAKEKLSKEEQKCHQLFRLTTGSRDATYEWYKDRVEERVEDTCMWFLKHEHFQTWLNQESGPLLVTADPGCGKSVLAKYLIDRGLPRSTTICYFFFKDQDQNTVRQALCALLHQLFSQKPSLIEHAMTQFRKDGPGLINSIQSLWKVLQNATKDLQAGPVIMVLDALDECTESDFADLMRNVESQFCSDRLGLGKLKYLLTCRPYEQIVSKFRGLLDTFPNIHIPGEEESETISQEVNHVITRRINQLGMKKRFSSQINSHLEKRLQETTHRTYLWVYLVFNYLEKEDFKKTLKGVESAIATLPRSINEAYEQILNKTKEDPMVRKALSIILAASRPLTLSEMNVAVNIDYTSQSIYDLDLEDDADFKMRLRSWCGLFVSIHQGSIYFLHQTAREFLLADLASPTTVSSELHWQHSITTKAAHAVLAELCVLYLNFFNSNARLLGLLGPNLGRSLP
;
A
#
# COMPACT_ATOMS: atom_id res chain seq x y z
N MET A 1 -20.31 -24.98 23.60
CA MET A 1 -19.27 -23.96 23.34
C MET A 1 -18.03 -24.60 22.74
N SER A 2 -17.77 -24.28 21.49
CA SER A 2 -16.72 -24.89 20.67
C SER A 2 -15.42 -24.10 20.79
N ASN A 3 -14.32 -24.74 21.20
CA ASN A 3 -13.01 -24.08 21.30
C ASN A 3 -12.38 -23.95 19.90
N PRO A 4 -12.02 -22.73 19.42
CA PRO A 4 -11.43 -22.54 18.10
C PRO A 4 -10.13 -23.34 17.88
N ASN A 5 -9.42 -23.70 18.94
CA ASN A 5 -8.21 -24.52 18.86
C ASN A 5 -8.49 -25.99 18.49
N ASP A 6 -9.73 -26.45 18.56
CA ASP A 6 -10.06 -27.85 18.25
C ASP A 6 -10.24 -28.08 16.74
N TYR A 7 -10.28 -27.03 15.94
CA TYR A 7 -10.51 -27.08 14.49
C TYR A 7 -9.19 -27.16 13.72
N THR A 8 -9.07 -28.19 12.88
CA THR A 8 -7.82 -28.51 12.16
C THR A 8 -7.95 -28.42 10.64
N VAL A 9 -9.18 -28.37 10.13
CA VAL A 9 -9.49 -28.30 8.70
C VAL A 9 -10.25 -27.02 8.40
N GLY A 10 -9.74 -26.21 7.49
CA GLY A 10 -10.45 -25.04 6.95
C GLY A 10 -11.10 -25.37 5.62
N TRP A 11 -12.37 -25.03 5.46
CA TRP A 11 -13.15 -25.23 4.24
C TRP A 11 -13.70 -23.88 3.78
N ILE A 12 -13.33 -23.44 2.57
CA ILE A 12 -13.75 -22.15 2.01
C ILE A 12 -14.71 -22.38 0.86
N CYS A 13 -15.83 -21.65 0.88
CA CYS A 13 -16.84 -21.60 -0.16
C CYS A 13 -16.94 -20.15 -0.71
N ALA A 14 -17.06 -20.00 -2.02
CA ALA A 14 -17.18 -18.70 -2.68
C ALA A 14 -18.60 -18.13 -2.64
N ILE A 15 -19.63 -18.97 -2.73
CA ILE A 15 -21.03 -18.50 -2.77
C ILE A 15 -21.93 -19.26 -1.80
N THR A 16 -23.08 -18.67 -1.46
CA THR A 16 -24.08 -19.26 -0.56
C THR A 16 -24.55 -20.65 -1.00
N THR A 17 -24.61 -20.92 -2.31
CA THR A 17 -24.97 -22.24 -2.83
C THR A 17 -23.98 -23.32 -2.39
N GLU A 18 -22.69 -23.00 -2.44
CA GLU A 18 -21.60 -23.91 -2.04
C GLU A 18 -21.55 -24.03 -0.51
N TYR A 19 -21.80 -22.93 0.20
CA TYR A 19 -21.83 -22.90 1.66
C TYR A 19 -22.94 -23.81 2.22
N VAL A 20 -24.15 -23.72 1.68
CA VAL A 20 -25.26 -24.62 2.06
C VAL A 20 -24.90 -26.08 1.79
N ALA A 21 -24.32 -26.39 0.62
CA ALA A 21 -23.88 -27.74 0.33
C ALA A 21 -22.83 -28.23 1.36
N ALA A 22 -21.83 -27.42 1.67
CA ALA A 22 -20.81 -27.78 2.66
C ALA A 22 -21.40 -28.06 4.05
N GLN A 23 -22.37 -27.25 4.50
CA GLN A 23 -23.06 -27.42 5.78
C GLN A 23 -23.83 -28.75 5.86
N GLU A 24 -24.58 -29.11 4.81
CA GLU A 24 -25.39 -30.33 4.78
C GLU A 24 -24.54 -31.62 4.76
N PHE A 25 -23.26 -31.52 4.43
CA PHE A 25 -22.32 -32.65 4.46
C PHE A 25 -21.58 -32.82 5.79
N LEU A 26 -21.79 -31.94 6.78
CA LEU A 26 -21.33 -32.16 8.15
C LEU A 26 -22.02 -33.39 8.77
N ASP A 27 -21.26 -34.20 9.50
CA ASP A 27 -21.84 -35.29 10.31
C ASP A 27 -22.47 -34.76 11.60
N GLU A 28 -21.90 -33.68 12.13
CA GLU A 28 -22.33 -32.98 13.33
C GLU A 28 -22.07 -31.47 13.14
N GLU A 29 -23.07 -30.65 13.41
CA GLU A 29 -22.93 -29.19 13.47
C GLU A 29 -22.67 -28.79 14.93
N HIS A 30 -21.63 -27.97 15.13
CA HIS A 30 -21.26 -27.44 16.44
C HIS A 30 -21.84 -26.03 16.60
N GLU A 31 -21.99 -25.56 17.84
CA GLU A 31 -22.32 -24.15 18.10
C GLU A 31 -21.25 -23.24 17.49
N GLY A 32 -21.69 -22.13 16.89
CA GLY A 32 -20.82 -21.13 16.29
C GLY A 32 -19.86 -20.47 17.30
N PRO A 33 -18.82 -19.76 16.81
CA PRO A 33 -17.84 -19.13 17.68
C PRO A 33 -18.46 -17.96 18.45
N GLU A 34 -18.28 -17.93 19.78
CA GLU A 34 -18.67 -16.76 20.60
C GLU A 34 -17.72 -15.57 20.39
N TYR A 35 -16.49 -15.87 19.99
CA TYR A 35 -15.45 -14.88 19.75
C TYR A 35 -14.71 -15.24 18.45
N VAL A 36 -14.61 -14.25 17.58
CA VAL A 36 -13.71 -14.21 16.43
C VAL A 36 -12.79 -13.01 16.60
N SER A 37 -11.66 -12.98 15.88
CA SER A 37 -10.73 -11.86 15.92
C SER A 37 -11.44 -10.53 15.61
N PRO A 38 -11.09 -9.38 16.23
CA PRO A 38 -11.83 -8.12 16.08
C PRO A 38 -11.95 -7.58 14.65
N ASN A 39 -11.09 -8.04 13.74
CA ASN A 39 -11.08 -7.64 12.33
C ASN A 39 -11.54 -8.77 11.39
N ASP A 40 -11.98 -9.90 11.95
CA ASP A 40 -12.52 -11.02 11.18
C ASP A 40 -14.00 -10.78 10.90
N THR A 41 -14.32 -10.50 9.63
CA THR A 41 -15.69 -10.26 9.16
C THR A 41 -16.34 -11.51 8.58
N ASN A 42 -15.70 -12.67 8.67
CA ASN A 42 -16.22 -13.90 8.09
C ASN A 42 -17.41 -14.43 8.87
N HIS A 43 -18.32 -15.06 8.15
CA HIS A 43 -19.34 -15.92 8.75
C HIS A 43 -18.84 -17.37 8.75
N TYR A 44 -18.94 -18.03 9.91
CA TYR A 44 -18.49 -19.41 10.08
C TYR A 44 -19.62 -20.36 10.43
N THR A 45 -19.52 -21.58 9.90
CA THR A 45 -20.20 -22.75 10.46
C THR A 45 -19.15 -23.73 10.91
N LEU A 46 -19.35 -24.23 12.13
CA LEU A 46 -18.45 -25.15 12.77
C LEU A 46 -19.07 -26.53 12.81
N GLY A 47 -18.28 -27.57 12.59
CA GLY A 47 -18.80 -28.93 12.70
C GLY A 47 -17.73 -29.98 12.59
N LYS A 48 -18.18 -31.19 12.29
CA LYS A 48 -17.35 -32.38 12.19
C LYS A 48 -17.62 -33.15 10.90
N VAL A 49 -16.56 -33.63 10.28
CA VAL A 49 -16.61 -34.58 9.17
C VAL A 49 -15.71 -35.76 9.49
N GLY A 50 -16.30 -36.94 9.63
CA GLY A 50 -15.64 -38.15 10.10
C GLY A 50 -15.02 -37.95 11.47
N LYS A 51 -13.69 -37.85 11.51
CA LYS A 51 -12.91 -37.66 12.75
C LYS A 51 -12.25 -36.27 12.84
N HIS A 52 -12.60 -35.35 11.95
CA HIS A 52 -11.97 -34.03 11.85
C HIS A 52 -12.98 -32.94 12.20
N ASN A 53 -12.55 -31.98 13.01
CA ASN A 53 -13.31 -30.76 13.25
C ASN A 53 -13.00 -29.76 12.12
N VAL A 54 -14.06 -29.29 11.46
CA VAL A 54 -14.01 -28.46 10.26
C VAL A 54 -14.61 -27.09 10.55
N VAL A 55 -13.89 -26.04 10.17
CA VAL A 55 -14.42 -24.67 10.11
C VAL A 55 -14.73 -24.33 8.65
N ILE A 56 -15.99 -24.01 8.37
CA ILE A 56 -16.46 -23.63 7.04
C ILE A 56 -16.67 -22.12 7.03
N ALA A 57 -16.08 -21.43 6.05
CA ALA A 57 -16.32 -20.01 5.80
C ALA A 57 -16.91 -19.79 4.39
N VAL A 58 -17.65 -18.70 4.26
CA VAL A 58 -18.17 -18.21 2.98
C VAL A 58 -17.66 -16.80 2.71
N LEU A 59 -17.40 -16.51 1.43
CA LEU A 59 -17.07 -15.14 1.01
C LEU A 59 -18.28 -14.20 1.22
N PRO A 60 -18.04 -12.88 1.40
CA PRO A 60 -19.12 -11.90 1.52
C PRO A 60 -20.10 -11.93 0.34
N ASP A 61 -21.36 -11.63 0.59
CA ASP A 61 -22.39 -11.69 -0.44
C ASP A 61 -22.08 -10.75 -1.61
N ASN A 62 -22.16 -11.27 -2.84
CA ASN A 62 -21.76 -10.62 -4.09
C ASN A 62 -20.27 -10.25 -4.22
N GLU A 63 -19.41 -10.75 -3.34
CA GLU A 63 -17.97 -10.73 -3.51
C GLU A 63 -17.46 -12.12 -3.95
N TYR A 64 -16.57 -12.14 -4.93
CA TYR A 64 -15.91 -13.34 -5.44
C TYR A 64 -14.57 -12.92 -6.05
N GLY A 65 -13.74 -13.90 -6.39
CA GLY A 65 -12.39 -13.65 -6.90
C GLY A 65 -11.28 -13.88 -5.88
N LYS A 66 -10.04 -13.78 -6.36
CA LYS A 66 -8.82 -14.18 -5.62
C LYS A 66 -8.60 -13.37 -4.34
N SER A 67 -8.89 -12.07 -4.36
CA SER A 67 -8.66 -11.17 -3.22
C SER A 67 -9.60 -11.44 -2.04
N SER A 68 -10.89 -11.64 -2.31
CA SER A 68 -11.89 -11.94 -1.30
C SER A 68 -11.60 -13.28 -0.62
N ALA A 69 -11.30 -14.32 -1.42
CA ALA A 69 -10.89 -15.63 -0.90
C ALA A 69 -9.64 -15.54 -0.01
N THR A 70 -8.64 -14.75 -0.41
CA THR A 70 -7.42 -14.54 0.39
C THR A 70 -7.71 -13.86 1.72
N SER A 71 -8.61 -12.87 1.76
CA SER A 71 -9.01 -12.21 3.01
C SER A 71 -9.72 -13.19 3.94
N VAL A 72 -10.70 -13.93 3.42
CA VAL A 72 -11.45 -14.94 4.19
C VAL A 72 -10.50 -15.97 4.79
N ALA A 73 -9.57 -16.50 4.00
CA ALA A 73 -8.58 -17.46 4.47
C ALA A 73 -7.69 -16.89 5.58
N ARG A 74 -7.17 -15.67 5.40
CA ARG A 74 -6.33 -15.02 6.42
C ARG A 74 -7.07 -14.84 7.73
N ASP A 75 -8.31 -14.33 7.66
CA ASP A 75 -9.08 -14.01 8.86
C ASP A 75 -9.53 -15.31 9.58
N MET A 76 -9.83 -16.38 8.82
CA MET A 76 -10.01 -17.75 9.37
C MET A 76 -8.79 -18.23 10.15
N LEU A 77 -7.58 -18.03 9.64
CA LEU A 77 -6.37 -18.47 10.34
C LEU A 77 -6.10 -17.66 11.62
N HIS A 78 -6.57 -16.42 11.71
CA HIS A 78 -6.50 -15.64 12.95
C HIS A 78 -7.48 -16.15 13.99
N SER A 79 -8.72 -16.46 13.61
CA SER A 79 -9.75 -16.94 14.53
C SER A 79 -9.60 -18.42 14.88
N PHE A 80 -9.04 -19.23 13.98
CA PHE A 80 -8.85 -20.68 14.13
C PHE A 80 -7.37 -21.06 13.93
N PRO A 81 -6.51 -20.78 14.92
CA PRO A 81 -5.06 -20.89 14.78
C PRO A 81 -4.54 -22.34 14.66
N ASN A 82 -5.37 -23.36 14.91
CA ASN A 82 -4.98 -24.77 14.78
C ASN A 82 -5.33 -25.39 13.42
N VAL A 83 -5.82 -24.59 12.45
CA VAL A 83 -6.04 -25.05 11.08
C VAL A 83 -4.70 -25.43 10.42
N ARG A 84 -4.65 -26.64 9.86
CA ARG A 84 -3.43 -27.28 9.31
C ARG A 84 -3.56 -27.66 7.85
N ILE A 85 -4.76 -27.93 7.38
CA ILE A 85 -5.05 -28.19 5.97
C ILE A 85 -6.27 -27.39 5.51
N GLY A 86 -6.23 -26.93 4.26
CA GLY A 86 -7.31 -26.20 3.63
C GLY A 86 -8.03 -27.01 2.54
N LEU A 87 -9.31 -26.72 2.33
CA LEU A 87 -10.09 -27.14 1.17
C LEU A 87 -10.77 -25.92 0.56
N MET A 88 -10.67 -25.77 -0.76
CA MET A 88 -11.49 -24.84 -1.53
C MET A 88 -12.49 -25.68 -2.32
N VAL A 89 -13.75 -25.70 -1.87
CA VAL A 89 -14.78 -26.55 -2.47
C VAL A 89 -15.89 -25.68 -3.00
N GLY A 90 -16.25 -25.89 -4.26
CA GLY A 90 -17.31 -25.12 -4.88
C GLY A 90 -17.66 -25.58 -6.27
N ILE A 91 -18.17 -24.67 -7.07
CA ILE A 91 -18.55 -24.92 -8.47
C ILE A 91 -17.55 -24.28 -9.43
N ALA A 92 -17.50 -24.79 -10.66
CA ALA A 92 -16.70 -24.25 -11.76
C ALA A 92 -17.42 -24.48 -13.09
N GLY A 93 -16.95 -23.77 -14.13
CA GLY A 93 -17.33 -24.10 -15.50
C GLY A 93 -16.36 -25.12 -16.09
N GLY A 94 -16.88 -26.18 -16.72
CA GLY A 94 -16.08 -27.25 -17.32
C GLY A 94 -15.50 -26.88 -18.68
N ALA A 95 -14.40 -27.54 -19.03
CA ALA A 95 -13.71 -27.42 -20.31
C ALA A 95 -13.75 -28.77 -21.06
N PRO A 96 -14.88 -29.11 -21.71
CA PRO A 96 -14.99 -30.34 -22.46
C PRO A 96 -14.04 -30.30 -23.67
N GLY A 97 -13.30 -31.38 -23.90
CA GLY A 97 -12.27 -31.44 -24.92
C GLY A 97 -11.76 -32.86 -25.09
N LYS A 98 -10.48 -33.09 -24.75
CA LYS A 98 -9.93 -34.46 -24.66
C LYS A 98 -10.58 -35.30 -23.57
N HIS A 99 -11.09 -34.63 -22.53
CA HIS A 99 -11.78 -35.23 -21.40
C HIS A 99 -13.29 -35.01 -21.57
N ASP A 100 -14.09 -36.06 -21.36
CA ASP A 100 -15.55 -36.01 -21.42
C ASP A 100 -16.13 -35.44 -20.12
N ILE A 101 -15.90 -34.13 -19.92
CA ILE A 101 -16.40 -33.38 -18.77
C ILE A 101 -17.87 -33.06 -19.00
N ARG A 102 -18.71 -33.43 -18.03
CA ARG A 102 -20.16 -33.24 -18.06
C ARG A 102 -20.65 -32.39 -16.89
N LEU A 103 -21.85 -31.81 -17.02
CA LEU A 103 -22.48 -31.09 -15.92
C LEU A 103 -22.78 -32.07 -14.77
N GLY A 104 -22.44 -31.66 -13.55
CA GLY A 104 -22.48 -32.52 -12.36
C GLY A 104 -21.21 -33.34 -12.13
N ASP A 105 -20.24 -33.38 -13.06
CA ASP A 105 -18.94 -33.99 -12.77
C ASP A 105 -18.15 -33.20 -11.73
N ILE A 106 -17.10 -33.83 -11.19
CA ILE A 106 -16.19 -33.22 -10.23
C ILE A 106 -14.79 -33.13 -10.83
N VAL A 107 -14.15 -31.98 -10.70
CA VAL A 107 -12.74 -31.78 -11.02
C VAL A 107 -11.96 -31.53 -9.73
N VAL A 108 -10.90 -32.29 -9.52
CA VAL A 108 -10.00 -32.18 -8.38
C VAL A 108 -8.63 -31.71 -8.87
N SER A 109 -8.11 -30.65 -8.27
CA SER A 109 -6.80 -30.11 -8.64
C SER A 109 -5.71 -31.17 -8.43
N SER A 110 -4.97 -31.50 -9.49
CA SER A 110 -3.89 -32.48 -9.45
C SER A 110 -2.65 -31.94 -10.16
N ALA A 111 -1.48 -32.13 -9.54
CA ALA A 111 -0.22 -31.69 -10.12
C ALA A 111 0.15 -32.56 -11.33
N GLY A 112 0.51 -31.92 -12.44
CA GLY A 112 0.87 -32.57 -13.70
C GLY A 112 1.58 -31.59 -14.64
N ASN A 113 2.44 -32.10 -15.54
CA ASN A 113 3.15 -31.31 -16.56
C ASN A 113 3.91 -30.07 -16.04
N GLY A 114 4.51 -30.18 -14.85
CA GLY A 114 5.26 -29.08 -14.21
C GLY A 114 4.39 -28.00 -13.54
N LYS A 115 3.07 -28.18 -13.46
CA LYS A 115 2.13 -27.23 -12.82
C LYS A 115 1.62 -27.73 -11.46
N GLY A 116 1.21 -26.77 -10.62
CA GLY A 116 0.78 -27.01 -9.23
C GLY A 116 -0.61 -27.65 -9.04
N GLY A 117 -1.34 -27.88 -10.13
CA GLY A 117 -2.75 -28.30 -10.13
C GLY A 117 -3.75 -27.14 -10.25
N VAL A 118 -3.29 -25.91 -10.00
CA VAL A 118 -4.02 -24.66 -10.28
C VAL A 118 -3.15 -23.77 -11.16
N PHE A 119 -3.78 -23.04 -12.07
CA PHE A 119 -3.13 -22.18 -13.06
C PHE A 119 -3.82 -20.82 -13.16
N GLY A 120 -3.12 -19.74 -12.80
CA GLY A 120 -3.60 -18.37 -12.94
C GLY A 120 -3.43 -17.85 -14.37
N TYR A 121 -4.48 -17.84 -15.19
CA TYR A 121 -4.37 -17.54 -16.63
C TYR A 121 -4.47 -16.07 -17.00
N ASP A 122 -4.84 -15.20 -16.04
CA ASP A 122 -4.88 -13.75 -16.19
C ASP A 122 -3.67 -13.05 -15.55
N PHE A 123 -2.67 -13.82 -15.08
CA PHE A 123 -1.51 -13.32 -14.36
C PHE A 123 -0.20 -13.50 -15.15
N GLY A 124 0.34 -12.39 -15.65
CA GLY A 124 1.43 -12.40 -16.62
C GLY A 124 1.67 -11.06 -17.31
N LYS A 125 2.60 -11.04 -18.26
CA LYS A 125 3.00 -9.86 -19.04
C LYS A 125 2.32 -9.87 -20.39
N ALA A 126 1.56 -8.81 -20.70
CA ALA A 126 1.15 -8.52 -22.06
C ALA A 126 2.26 -7.70 -22.75
N ILE A 127 2.87 -8.26 -23.80
CA ILE A 127 3.91 -7.58 -24.59
C ILE A 127 3.34 -7.29 -25.98
N GLN A 128 3.48 -6.05 -26.45
CA GLN A 128 2.95 -5.65 -27.75
C GLN A 128 3.43 -6.59 -28.87
N GLY A 129 2.49 -7.15 -29.62
CA GLY A 129 2.77 -8.07 -30.73
C GLY A 129 3.21 -9.48 -30.31
N ARG A 130 3.06 -9.86 -29.03
CA ARG A 130 3.32 -11.21 -28.54
C ARG A 130 2.12 -11.73 -27.74
N ASP A 131 2.03 -13.06 -27.62
CA ASP A 131 1.07 -13.70 -26.74
C ASP A 131 1.33 -13.38 -25.27
N PHE A 132 0.28 -13.44 -24.46
CA PHE A 132 0.36 -13.18 -23.03
C PHE A 132 1.34 -14.13 -22.36
N GLN A 133 2.33 -13.59 -21.66
CA GLN A 133 3.37 -14.38 -21.00
C GLN A 133 3.06 -14.58 -19.53
N GLU A 134 2.68 -15.79 -19.15
CA GLU A 134 2.47 -16.22 -17.76
C GLU A 134 3.78 -16.05 -16.95
N THR A 135 3.73 -15.38 -15.79
CA THR A 135 4.93 -15.15 -14.94
C THR A 135 4.82 -15.70 -13.51
N GLY A 136 3.67 -16.26 -13.11
CA GLY A 136 3.44 -16.75 -11.75
C GLY A 136 3.50 -18.27 -11.62
N LEU A 137 4.22 -18.77 -10.61
CA LEU A 137 4.15 -20.17 -10.18
C LEU A 137 3.27 -20.27 -8.93
N LEU A 138 2.27 -21.16 -8.96
CA LEU A 138 1.40 -21.46 -7.82
C LEU A 138 1.87 -22.74 -7.14
N ASN A 139 1.85 -22.73 -5.81
CA ASN A 139 2.19 -23.90 -4.99
C ASN A 139 1.25 -25.09 -5.26
N GLN A 140 1.73 -26.28 -4.92
CA GLN A 140 0.96 -27.51 -4.95
C GLN A 140 0.16 -27.71 -3.66
N SER A 141 -0.94 -28.44 -3.73
CA SER A 141 -1.65 -28.90 -2.53
C SER A 141 -0.72 -29.72 -1.61
N PRO A 142 -0.92 -29.66 -0.27
CA PRO A 142 -0.15 -30.42 0.70
C PRO A 142 0.02 -31.89 0.33
N THR A 143 1.19 -32.46 0.61
CA THR A 143 1.51 -33.86 0.27
C THR A 143 0.53 -34.85 0.92
N LEU A 144 0.03 -34.56 2.12
CA LEU A 144 -1.03 -35.34 2.77
C LEU A 144 -2.29 -35.42 1.89
N LEU A 145 -2.77 -34.28 1.40
CA LEU A 145 -3.98 -34.22 0.56
C LEU A 145 -3.75 -34.93 -0.78
N ARG A 146 -2.59 -34.74 -1.43
CA ARG A 146 -2.26 -35.42 -2.70
C ARG A 146 -2.16 -36.94 -2.56
N THR A 147 -1.58 -37.42 -1.47
CA THR A 147 -1.49 -38.86 -1.16
C THR A 147 -2.88 -39.44 -0.91
N THR A 148 -3.73 -38.70 -0.20
CA THR A 148 -5.11 -39.09 0.08
C THR A 148 -5.95 -39.16 -1.20
N VAL A 149 -5.80 -38.19 -2.11
CA VAL A 149 -6.42 -38.21 -3.44
C VAL A 149 -6.04 -39.47 -4.21
N SER A 150 -4.76 -39.86 -4.20
CA SER A 150 -4.30 -41.08 -4.87
C SER A 150 -4.96 -42.35 -4.29
N GLY A 151 -5.09 -42.41 -2.95
CA GLY A 151 -5.77 -43.51 -2.27
C GLY A 151 -7.27 -43.55 -2.56
N LEU A 152 -7.94 -42.39 -2.59
CA LEU A 152 -9.36 -42.29 -2.89
C LEU A 152 -9.65 -42.66 -4.35
N LYS A 153 -8.82 -42.20 -5.29
CA LYS A 153 -8.88 -42.60 -6.71
C LYS A 153 -8.81 -44.12 -6.87
N ALA A 154 -7.84 -44.77 -6.22
CA ALA A 154 -7.70 -46.23 -6.26
C ALA A 154 -8.90 -46.97 -5.60
N ARG A 155 -9.56 -46.34 -4.61
CA ARG A 155 -10.76 -46.90 -3.99
C ARG A 155 -11.96 -46.82 -4.91
N TYR A 156 -12.18 -45.67 -5.55
CA TYR A 156 -13.28 -45.49 -6.51
C TYR A 156 -13.11 -46.40 -7.72
N GLU A 157 -11.91 -46.49 -8.29
CA GLU A 157 -11.63 -47.42 -9.40
C GLU A 157 -11.93 -48.89 -9.04
N ARG A 158 -11.70 -49.28 -7.77
CA ARG A 158 -11.92 -50.67 -7.32
C ARG A 158 -13.35 -50.99 -6.88
N LYS A 159 -14.11 -50.01 -6.42
CA LYS A 159 -15.37 -50.23 -5.68
C LYS A 159 -16.52 -49.33 -6.12
N GLY A 160 -16.29 -48.41 -7.06
CA GLY A 160 -17.16 -47.28 -7.33
C GLY A 160 -17.21 -46.29 -6.16
N HIS A 161 -18.04 -45.26 -6.32
CA HIS A 161 -18.36 -44.27 -5.32
C HIS A 161 -19.88 -44.17 -5.10
N GLN A 162 -20.31 -43.48 -4.04
CA GLN A 162 -21.74 -43.32 -3.70
C GLN A 162 -22.15 -41.84 -3.62
N LEU A 163 -21.52 -40.99 -4.44
CA LEU A 163 -21.68 -39.53 -4.36
C LEU A 163 -23.13 -39.11 -4.65
N ALA A 164 -23.73 -39.64 -5.72
CA ALA A 164 -25.09 -39.32 -6.11
C ALA A 164 -26.12 -39.82 -5.08
N GLU A 165 -25.94 -41.03 -4.55
CA GLU A 165 -26.79 -41.62 -3.52
C GLU A 165 -26.72 -40.81 -2.23
N THR A 166 -25.52 -40.40 -1.83
CA THR A 166 -25.31 -39.56 -0.63
C THR A 166 -26.01 -38.21 -0.78
N THR A 167 -25.89 -37.57 -1.95
CA THR A 167 -26.61 -36.33 -2.25
C THR A 167 -28.12 -36.53 -2.18
N ASN A 168 -28.66 -37.60 -2.79
CA ASN A 168 -30.08 -37.88 -2.76
C ASN A 168 -30.60 -38.12 -1.34
N MET A 169 -29.85 -38.87 -0.51
CA MET A 169 -30.19 -39.06 0.91
C MET A 169 -30.27 -37.75 1.70
N ILE A 170 -29.38 -36.78 1.44
CA ILE A 170 -29.43 -35.45 2.08
C ILE A 170 -30.68 -34.70 1.63
N LEU A 171 -30.96 -34.68 0.33
CA LEU A 171 -32.16 -34.03 -0.23
C LEU A 171 -33.46 -34.69 0.23
N GLU A 172 -33.42 -35.98 0.58
CA GLU A 172 -34.53 -36.69 1.19
C GLU A 172 -34.80 -36.20 2.60
N LYS A 173 -33.75 -36.02 3.41
CA LYS A 173 -33.82 -35.49 4.78
C LYS A 173 -34.19 -34.01 4.84
N ASN A 174 -33.79 -33.21 3.86
CA ASN A 174 -34.11 -31.79 3.78
C ASN A 174 -34.89 -31.44 2.49
N PRO A 175 -36.22 -31.66 2.46
CA PRO A 175 -37.03 -31.44 1.26
C PRO A 175 -37.00 -30.01 0.71
N ARG A 176 -36.67 -29.01 1.54
CA ARG A 176 -36.58 -27.60 1.10
C ARG A 176 -35.47 -27.39 0.07
N LEU A 177 -34.41 -28.19 0.11
CA LEU A 177 -33.28 -28.08 -0.81
C LEU A 177 -33.56 -28.69 -2.18
N ARG A 178 -34.54 -29.60 -2.29
CA ARG A 178 -34.86 -30.31 -3.56
C ARG A 178 -35.13 -29.36 -4.73
N GLY A 179 -35.70 -28.18 -4.48
CA GLY A 179 -36.00 -27.22 -5.55
C GLY A 179 -34.74 -26.68 -6.26
N LYS A 180 -33.62 -26.56 -5.56
CA LYS A 180 -32.38 -25.94 -6.07
C LYS A 180 -31.21 -26.91 -6.23
N TYR A 181 -31.18 -27.99 -5.44
CA TYR A 181 -30.00 -28.87 -5.31
C TYR A 181 -30.21 -30.28 -5.88
N LYS A 182 -31.41 -30.62 -6.36
CA LYS A 182 -31.64 -31.89 -7.06
C LYS A 182 -30.85 -31.94 -8.36
N GLN A 183 -30.47 -33.15 -8.77
CA GLN A 183 -29.95 -33.37 -10.11
C GLN A 183 -31.02 -32.95 -11.13
N PRO A 184 -30.66 -32.13 -12.13
CA PRO A 184 -31.54 -31.83 -13.26
C PRO A 184 -31.90 -33.08 -14.07
N GLU A 185 -32.96 -33.01 -14.88
CA GLU A 185 -33.49 -34.16 -15.63
C GLU A 185 -32.51 -34.67 -16.70
N THR A 186 -32.65 -35.96 -17.07
CA THR A 186 -31.86 -36.64 -18.11
C THR A 186 -32.08 -35.94 -19.46
N GLY A 187 -31.18 -35.03 -19.83
CA GLY A 187 -31.30 -34.15 -21.01
C GLY A 187 -31.06 -32.66 -20.74
N ALA A 188 -30.90 -32.27 -19.47
CA ALA A 188 -30.49 -30.92 -19.06
C ALA A 188 -28.98 -30.67 -19.26
N ASP A 189 -28.19 -31.73 -19.46
CA ASP A 189 -26.78 -31.63 -19.84
C ASP A 189 -26.63 -31.38 -21.35
N ARG A 190 -26.52 -30.11 -21.73
CA ARG A 190 -26.43 -29.67 -23.14
C ARG A 190 -25.11 -28.96 -23.39
N LEU A 191 -24.28 -29.55 -24.24
CA LEU A 191 -23.05 -28.94 -24.74
C LEU A 191 -23.30 -28.42 -26.16
N PHE A 192 -23.18 -27.11 -26.33
CA PHE A 192 -23.29 -26.47 -27.63
C PHE A 192 -21.95 -26.48 -28.37
N LYS A 193 -22.02 -26.43 -29.71
CA LYS A 193 -20.84 -26.26 -30.55
C LYS A 193 -20.18 -24.90 -30.28
N PRO A 194 -18.83 -24.79 -30.26
CA PRO A 194 -18.12 -23.57 -29.87
C PRO A 194 -18.45 -22.34 -30.73
N GLU A 195 -18.88 -22.53 -31.99
CA GLU A 195 -19.19 -21.46 -32.94
C GLU A 195 -20.56 -20.83 -32.70
N VAL A 196 -21.40 -21.46 -31.88
CA VAL A 196 -22.75 -20.96 -31.56
C VAL A 196 -22.63 -19.98 -30.40
N THR A 197 -22.90 -18.70 -30.65
CA THR A 197 -22.95 -17.68 -29.61
C THR A 197 -24.39 -17.21 -29.39
N HIS A 198 -24.74 -16.92 -28.14
CA HIS A 198 -26.03 -16.34 -27.79
C HIS A 198 -25.86 -14.95 -27.18
N ASP A 199 -26.32 -13.93 -27.91
CA ASP A 199 -26.65 -12.65 -27.30
C ASP A 199 -27.97 -12.77 -26.52
N LEU A 200 -28.15 -11.91 -25.52
CA LEU A 200 -29.27 -11.84 -24.57
C LEU A 200 -30.69 -11.89 -25.19
N SER A 201 -30.82 -11.82 -26.52
CA SER A 201 -32.07 -11.89 -27.28
C SER A 201 -32.41 -13.26 -27.92
N CYS A 202 -31.52 -14.26 -28.00
CA CYS A 202 -31.82 -15.56 -28.67
C CYS A 202 -32.08 -16.77 -27.73
N ALA A 203 -31.97 -16.62 -26.41
CA ALA A 203 -32.02 -17.77 -25.48
C ALA A 203 -33.29 -18.65 -25.60
N ALA A 204 -34.40 -18.11 -26.10
CA ALA A 204 -35.67 -18.83 -26.30
C ALA A 204 -35.87 -19.41 -27.72
N ILE A 205 -35.10 -18.98 -28.72
CA ILE A 205 -35.30 -19.37 -30.13
C ILE A 205 -34.25 -20.41 -30.55
N CYS A 206 -33.07 -20.33 -29.95
CA CYS A 206 -31.93 -21.17 -30.29
C CYS A 206 -31.85 -22.48 -29.45
N SER A 207 -32.67 -22.65 -28.39
CA SER A 207 -32.55 -23.73 -27.39
C SER A 207 -32.99 -25.13 -27.85
N ASP A 208 -33.73 -25.20 -28.96
CA ASP A 208 -34.45 -26.42 -29.38
C ASP A 208 -33.90 -27.03 -30.69
N ASP A 209 -32.91 -26.40 -31.32
CA ASP A 209 -32.26 -26.95 -32.51
C ASP A 209 -31.13 -27.92 -32.10
N VAL A 210 -31.46 -29.22 -32.13
CA VAL A 210 -30.54 -30.33 -31.83
C VAL A 210 -29.28 -30.29 -32.70
N SER A 211 -29.32 -29.64 -33.87
CA SER A 211 -28.16 -29.53 -34.77
C SER A 211 -27.01 -28.67 -34.22
N ASN A 212 -27.30 -27.81 -33.24
CA ASN A 212 -26.31 -26.94 -32.57
C ASN A 212 -25.63 -27.60 -31.36
N LEU A 213 -26.10 -28.79 -30.96
CA LEU A 213 -25.54 -29.55 -29.85
C LEU A 213 -24.44 -30.51 -30.32
N VAL A 214 -23.48 -30.74 -29.44
CA VAL A 214 -22.49 -31.81 -29.59
C VAL A 214 -23.14 -33.12 -29.14
N LEU A 215 -23.28 -34.07 -30.08
CA LEU A 215 -23.78 -35.40 -29.76
C LEU A 215 -22.76 -36.15 -28.90
N ARG A 216 -23.19 -36.52 -27.68
CA ARG A 216 -22.39 -37.30 -26.73
C ARG A 216 -23.18 -38.55 -26.33
N PRO A 217 -22.60 -39.76 -26.46
CA PRO A 217 -23.24 -40.99 -25.98
C PRO A 217 -23.56 -40.92 -24.48
N GLU A 218 -24.60 -41.60 -24.04
CA GLU A 218 -24.80 -41.83 -22.60
C GLU A 218 -23.61 -42.60 -22.02
N ARG A 219 -23.25 -42.29 -20.77
CA ARG A 219 -22.25 -43.06 -20.05
C ARG A 219 -22.75 -44.48 -19.84
N THR A 220 -21.86 -45.44 -20.03
CA THR A 220 -22.12 -46.86 -19.80
C THR A 220 -22.20 -47.18 -18.31
N GLU A 221 -22.72 -48.37 -17.96
CA GLU A 221 -22.79 -48.82 -16.56
C GLU A 221 -21.41 -48.98 -15.90
N ASP A 222 -20.35 -49.12 -16.70
CA ASP A 222 -18.95 -49.24 -16.23
C ASP A 222 -18.30 -47.85 -15.98
N GLU A 223 -18.97 -46.75 -16.30
CA GLU A 223 -18.48 -45.39 -16.13
C GLU A 223 -19.12 -44.69 -14.92
N ASP A 224 -18.29 -44.02 -14.13
CA ASP A 224 -18.75 -43.24 -12.99
C ASP A 224 -19.68 -42.07 -13.41
N ASN A 225 -20.78 -41.91 -12.67
CA ASN A 225 -21.71 -40.79 -12.85
C ASN A 225 -22.21 -40.28 -11.49
N PRO A 226 -21.77 -39.10 -11.02
CA PRO A 226 -20.86 -38.17 -11.68
C PRO A 226 -19.43 -38.69 -11.80
N ALA A 227 -18.70 -38.34 -12.86
CA ALA A 227 -17.29 -38.73 -13.01
C ALA A 227 -16.37 -37.77 -12.24
N ILE A 228 -15.22 -38.28 -11.80
CA ILE A 228 -14.18 -37.48 -11.15
C ILE A 228 -12.96 -37.35 -12.07
N HIS A 229 -12.65 -36.11 -12.43
CA HIS A 229 -11.49 -35.76 -13.25
C HIS A 229 -10.39 -35.16 -12.37
N TYR A 230 -9.14 -35.53 -12.64
CA TYR A 230 -7.98 -35.09 -11.87
C TYR A 230 -7.00 -34.36 -12.79
N GLY A 231 -6.82 -33.06 -12.59
CA GLY A 231 -5.94 -32.29 -13.47
C GLY A 231 -5.91 -30.80 -13.18
N LEU A 232 -5.68 -30.00 -14.23
CA LEU A 232 -5.40 -28.59 -14.09
C LEU A 232 -6.69 -27.76 -14.02
N ILE A 233 -6.78 -26.94 -12.97
CA ILE A 233 -7.86 -25.96 -12.79
C ILE A 233 -7.34 -24.56 -13.14
N ALA A 234 -8.01 -23.86 -14.04
CA ALA A 234 -7.69 -22.50 -14.43
C ALA A 234 -8.43 -21.49 -13.52
N SER A 235 -7.69 -20.53 -12.97
CA SER A 235 -8.17 -19.55 -12.00
C SER A 235 -7.95 -18.13 -12.48
N ALA A 236 -8.95 -17.24 -12.39
CA ALA A 236 -8.81 -15.82 -12.74
C ALA A 236 -9.88 -14.94 -12.10
N ASP A 237 -9.65 -13.62 -12.03
CA ASP A 237 -10.70 -12.68 -11.59
C ASP A 237 -11.74 -12.41 -12.71
N ARG A 238 -11.45 -12.87 -13.94
CA ARG A 238 -12.35 -12.77 -15.09
C ARG A 238 -13.13 -14.06 -15.28
N LEU A 239 -14.45 -13.97 -15.23
CA LEU A 239 -15.34 -15.09 -15.55
C LEU A 239 -15.20 -15.51 -17.02
N MET A 240 -14.88 -16.79 -17.26
CA MET A 240 -14.81 -17.36 -18.61
C MET A 240 -16.21 -17.56 -19.20
N LYS A 241 -16.45 -16.98 -20.38
CA LYS A 241 -17.68 -17.10 -21.18
C LYS A 241 -17.41 -17.23 -22.68
N ASP A 242 -16.18 -17.58 -23.05
CA ASP A 242 -15.71 -17.65 -24.42
C ASP A 242 -15.29 -19.09 -24.72
N ALA A 243 -16.11 -19.80 -25.49
CA ALA A 243 -15.86 -21.18 -25.87
C ALA A 243 -14.55 -21.34 -26.65
N SER A 244 -14.19 -20.38 -27.51
CA SER A 244 -12.95 -20.43 -28.29
C SER A 244 -11.71 -20.25 -27.40
N ALA A 245 -11.76 -19.32 -26.45
CA ALA A 245 -10.68 -19.14 -25.48
C ALA A 245 -10.56 -20.33 -24.52
N ARG A 246 -11.69 -20.87 -24.06
CA ARG A 246 -11.79 -22.10 -23.25
C ARG A 246 -11.13 -23.27 -23.97
N ASP A 247 -11.52 -23.54 -25.21
CA ASP A 247 -11.04 -24.68 -25.99
C ASP A 247 -9.55 -24.57 -26.28
N ARG A 248 -9.06 -23.37 -26.61
CA ARG A 248 -7.63 -23.10 -26.77
C ARG A 248 -6.83 -23.42 -25.50
N LEU A 249 -7.27 -22.93 -24.34
CA LEU A 249 -6.60 -23.18 -23.06
C LEU A 249 -6.68 -24.66 -22.65
N SER A 250 -7.81 -25.33 -22.93
CA SER A 250 -7.95 -26.76 -22.72
C SER A 250 -6.98 -27.57 -23.59
N GLU A 251 -6.85 -27.21 -24.88
CA GLU A 251 -5.96 -27.91 -25.82
C GLU A 251 -4.47 -27.68 -25.49
N GLU A 252 -4.08 -26.42 -25.27
CA GLU A 252 -2.69 -26.02 -25.05
C GLU A 252 -2.14 -26.41 -23.68
N LYS A 253 -2.99 -26.36 -22.63
CA LYS A 253 -2.55 -26.49 -21.23
C LYS A 253 -3.21 -27.64 -20.47
N ASP A 254 -4.10 -28.40 -21.11
CA ASP A 254 -4.86 -29.50 -20.49
C ASP A 254 -5.72 -29.02 -19.30
N VAL A 255 -6.32 -27.82 -19.45
CA VAL A 255 -7.26 -27.25 -18.46
C VAL A 255 -8.57 -28.03 -18.51
N LEU A 256 -9.06 -28.41 -17.32
CA LEU A 256 -10.30 -29.16 -17.13
C LEU A 256 -11.49 -28.28 -16.73
N CYS A 257 -11.25 -27.21 -15.96
CA CYS A 257 -12.30 -26.29 -15.57
C CYS A 257 -11.76 -24.90 -15.21
N PHE A 258 -12.67 -23.93 -15.17
CA PHE A 258 -12.43 -22.52 -14.88
C PHE A 258 -13.19 -22.09 -13.62
N GLU A 259 -12.47 -21.51 -12.67
CA GLU A 259 -13.00 -20.92 -11.42
C GLU A 259 -12.30 -19.59 -11.11
N MET A 260 -12.65 -18.92 -10.01
CA MET A 260 -12.25 -17.53 -9.79
C MET A 260 -11.45 -17.25 -8.51
N GLU A 261 -11.24 -18.21 -7.62
CA GLU A 261 -10.71 -17.94 -6.28
C GLU A 261 -9.35 -18.59 -6.00
N ALA A 262 -9.14 -19.82 -6.49
CA ALA A 262 -8.10 -20.71 -5.97
C ALA A 262 -6.67 -20.15 -6.10
N ALA A 263 -6.35 -19.42 -7.16
CA ALA A 263 -5.02 -18.87 -7.34
C ALA A 263 -4.63 -17.83 -6.28
N GLY A 264 -5.59 -17.18 -5.61
CA GLY A 264 -5.32 -16.32 -4.46
C GLY A 264 -4.89 -17.11 -3.22
N LEU A 265 -5.37 -18.35 -3.10
CA LEU A 265 -5.16 -19.21 -1.94
C LEU A 265 -3.87 -20.02 -2.01
N MET A 266 -3.52 -20.61 -3.16
CA MET A 266 -2.50 -21.66 -3.23
C MET A 266 -1.17 -21.35 -2.53
N ASN A 267 -0.72 -20.09 -2.58
CA ASN A 267 0.57 -19.68 -2.00
C ASN A 267 0.52 -19.36 -0.49
N HIS A 268 -0.66 -19.06 0.05
CA HIS A 268 -0.82 -18.56 1.42
C HIS A 268 -1.74 -19.43 2.29
N PHE A 269 -2.57 -20.24 1.66
CA PHE A 269 -3.49 -21.17 2.30
C PHE A 269 -3.36 -22.51 1.58
N PRO A 270 -2.45 -23.40 2.04
CA PRO A 270 -2.22 -24.68 1.40
C PRO A 270 -3.49 -25.53 1.38
N CYS A 271 -4.15 -25.58 0.22
CA CYS A 271 -5.42 -26.25 0.06
C CYS A 271 -5.48 -27.20 -1.13
N LEU A 272 -6.44 -28.12 -1.10
CA LEU A 272 -6.90 -28.86 -2.28
C LEU A 272 -8.13 -28.17 -2.85
N VAL A 273 -8.20 -28.04 -4.18
CA VAL A 273 -9.33 -27.43 -4.88
C VAL A 273 -10.22 -28.52 -5.46
N ILE A 274 -11.50 -28.49 -5.13
CA ILE A 274 -12.52 -29.46 -5.56
C ILE A 274 -13.67 -28.69 -6.17
N ARG A 275 -13.97 -28.93 -7.45
CA ARG A 275 -14.97 -28.16 -8.19
C ARG A 275 -16.01 -29.06 -8.84
N GLY A 276 -17.28 -28.84 -8.51
CA GLY A 276 -18.41 -29.42 -9.24
C GLY A 276 -18.70 -28.61 -10.50
N ILE A 277 -18.95 -29.28 -11.63
CA ILE A 277 -19.15 -28.62 -12.91
C ILE A 277 -20.61 -28.18 -13.05
N CYS A 278 -20.85 -26.86 -13.15
CA CYS A 278 -22.19 -26.29 -13.23
C CYS A 278 -22.54 -25.62 -14.57
N ASP A 279 -21.54 -25.37 -15.42
CA ASP A 279 -21.69 -24.84 -16.77
C ASP A 279 -20.46 -25.24 -17.60
N TYR A 280 -20.39 -24.82 -18.87
CA TYR A 280 -19.28 -25.14 -19.78
C TYR A 280 -18.36 -23.96 -20.10
N SER A 281 -18.31 -22.94 -19.25
CA SER A 281 -17.44 -21.76 -19.45
C SER A 281 -17.65 -21.06 -20.81
N ASP A 282 -18.88 -21.10 -21.34
CA ASP A 282 -19.28 -20.52 -22.61
C ASP A 282 -20.43 -19.52 -22.44
N SER A 283 -21.00 -19.05 -23.55
CA SER A 283 -22.14 -18.13 -23.57
C SER A 283 -23.46 -18.76 -23.08
N HIS A 284 -23.55 -20.09 -22.95
CA HIS A 284 -24.79 -20.82 -22.63
C HIS A 284 -24.99 -21.08 -21.14
N LYS A 285 -24.22 -20.41 -20.28
CA LYS A 285 -24.25 -20.57 -18.83
C LYS A 285 -25.66 -20.38 -18.23
N ASN A 286 -26.13 -21.38 -17.51
CA ASN A 286 -27.35 -21.32 -16.70
C ASN A 286 -27.03 -21.60 -15.22
N LYS A 287 -28.01 -21.37 -14.34
CA LYS A 287 -27.87 -21.57 -12.89
C LYS A 287 -28.46 -22.89 -12.39
N GLU A 288 -29.01 -23.72 -13.28
CA GLU A 288 -29.79 -24.90 -12.92
C GLU A 288 -28.92 -25.96 -12.23
N TRP A 289 -27.71 -26.17 -12.73
CA TRP A 289 -26.79 -27.19 -12.22
C TRP A 289 -25.99 -26.77 -10.99
N GLN A 290 -26.00 -25.48 -10.60
CA GLN A 290 -25.14 -24.97 -9.52
C GLN A 290 -25.37 -25.67 -8.19
N GLY A 291 -26.63 -25.97 -7.84
CA GLY A 291 -26.94 -26.65 -6.58
C GLY A 291 -26.43 -28.09 -6.57
N TYR A 292 -26.76 -28.88 -7.59
CA TYR A 292 -26.31 -30.27 -7.67
C TYR A 292 -24.77 -30.38 -7.74
N ALA A 293 -24.13 -29.54 -8.56
CA ALA A 293 -22.67 -29.48 -8.68
C ALA A 293 -22.00 -29.17 -7.33
N ALA A 294 -22.55 -28.24 -6.55
CA ALA A 294 -22.05 -27.94 -5.21
C ALA A 294 -22.18 -29.16 -4.26
N MET A 295 -23.30 -29.89 -4.32
CA MET A 295 -23.53 -31.07 -3.48
C MET A 295 -22.54 -32.20 -3.75
N VAL A 296 -22.30 -32.54 -5.01
CA VAL A 296 -21.38 -33.63 -5.36
C VAL A 296 -19.91 -33.26 -5.07
N ALA A 297 -19.54 -31.99 -5.22
CA ALA A 297 -18.23 -31.49 -4.79
C ALA A 297 -18.03 -31.61 -3.26
N ALA A 298 -19.06 -31.22 -2.49
CA ALA A 298 -19.06 -31.38 -1.03
C ALA A 298 -19.04 -32.87 -0.61
N ALA A 299 -19.74 -33.74 -1.33
CA ALA A 299 -19.71 -35.18 -1.14
C ALA A 299 -18.30 -35.76 -1.31
N TYR A 300 -17.61 -35.37 -2.37
CA TYR A 300 -16.23 -35.79 -2.60
C TYR A 300 -15.29 -35.28 -1.49
N ALA A 301 -15.44 -34.02 -1.06
CA ALA A 301 -14.66 -33.46 0.04
C ALA A 301 -14.89 -34.24 1.36
N LYS A 302 -16.13 -34.67 1.62
CA LYS A 302 -16.45 -35.56 2.74
C LYS A 302 -15.72 -36.90 2.63
N ASP A 303 -15.83 -37.59 1.50
CA ASP A 303 -15.15 -38.88 1.28
C ASP A 303 -13.62 -38.78 1.43
N LEU A 304 -13.05 -37.67 0.97
CA LEU A 304 -11.63 -37.35 1.13
C LEU A 304 -11.24 -37.27 2.61
N LEU A 305 -11.96 -36.48 3.41
CA LEU A 305 -11.67 -36.33 4.84
C LEU A 305 -11.82 -37.65 5.61
N TYR A 306 -12.75 -38.52 5.21
CA TYR A 306 -12.90 -39.87 5.77
C TYR A 306 -11.70 -40.80 5.50
N GLN A 307 -10.89 -40.52 4.48
CA GLN A 307 -9.66 -41.28 4.21
C GLN A 307 -8.46 -40.79 5.05
N ILE A 308 -8.55 -39.60 5.66
CA ILE A 308 -7.43 -39.02 6.40
C ILE A 308 -7.49 -39.44 7.87
N ALA A 309 -6.39 -39.99 8.39
CA ALA A 309 -6.27 -40.27 9.81
C ALA A 309 -5.98 -38.98 10.61
N PRO A 310 -6.62 -38.73 11.78
CA PRO A 310 -6.44 -37.49 12.56
C PRO A 310 -4.98 -37.15 12.87
N ASN A 311 -4.19 -38.16 13.27
CA ASN A 311 -2.77 -37.98 13.58
C ASN A 311 -1.92 -37.50 12.39
N ARG A 312 -2.39 -37.70 11.14
CA ARG A 312 -1.73 -37.17 9.94
C ARG A 312 -1.99 -35.68 9.78
N VAL A 313 -3.21 -35.22 10.08
CA VAL A 313 -3.54 -33.78 10.08
C VAL A 313 -2.79 -33.07 11.20
N GLU A 314 -2.75 -33.66 12.40
CA GLU A 314 -2.00 -33.11 13.55
C GLU A 314 -0.48 -33.01 13.31
N ALA A 315 0.06 -33.88 12.44
CA ALA A 315 1.46 -33.84 12.04
C ALA A 315 1.78 -32.74 11.02
N GLU A 316 0.79 -32.23 10.28
CA GLU A 316 0.98 -31.07 9.40
C GLU A 316 1.21 -29.81 10.22
N LYS A 317 2.05 -28.90 9.72
CA LYS A 317 2.26 -27.61 10.38
C LYS A 317 0.98 -26.78 10.33
N LYS A 318 0.74 -25.96 11.36
CA LYS A 318 -0.35 -24.98 11.34
C LYS A 318 -0.10 -24.00 10.19
N ILE A 319 -1.13 -23.66 9.45
CA ILE A 319 -0.98 -22.78 8.28
C ILE A 319 -0.49 -21.39 8.71
N GLY A 320 -0.97 -20.89 9.85
CA GLY A 320 -0.49 -19.61 10.42
C GLY A 320 1.02 -19.57 10.69
N ASP A 321 1.62 -20.70 11.11
CA ASP A 321 3.07 -20.80 11.38
C ASP A 321 3.90 -20.84 10.08
N ILE A 322 3.34 -21.40 9.00
CA ILE A 322 3.97 -21.40 7.68
C ILE A 322 4.03 -19.95 7.14
N LEU A 323 2.96 -19.20 7.33
CA LEU A 323 2.86 -17.81 6.89
C LEU A 323 3.76 -16.85 7.68
N SER A 324 3.85 -17.01 9.00
CA SER A 324 4.75 -16.21 9.83
C SER A 324 6.22 -16.52 9.55
N GLY A 325 6.57 -17.77 9.26
CA GLY A 325 7.92 -18.16 8.83
C GLY A 325 8.32 -17.66 7.44
N LEU A 326 7.35 -17.35 6.56
CA LEU A 326 7.59 -16.75 5.24
C LEU A 326 7.71 -15.21 5.30
N GLN A 327 7.18 -14.58 6.35
CA GLN A 327 7.34 -13.13 6.58
C GLN A 327 8.79 -12.73 6.88
N GLU A 328 9.65 -13.65 7.32
CA GLU A 328 11.10 -13.40 7.48
C GLU A 328 11.88 -13.36 6.14
N VAL A 329 11.26 -13.71 5.01
CA VAL A 329 11.86 -13.62 3.66
C VAL A 329 11.21 -12.51 2.80
N ALA A 330 10.23 -11.78 3.35
CA ALA A 330 9.44 -10.79 2.60
C ALA A 330 10.11 -9.41 2.46
N GLU A 331 11.36 -9.37 1.97
CA GLU A 331 11.93 -8.16 1.37
C GLU A 331 11.57 -8.02 -0.13
N GLU A 332 11.15 -9.11 -0.80
CA GLU A 332 10.80 -9.13 -2.23
C GLU A 332 9.31 -8.79 -2.54
N SER A 333 8.39 -8.88 -1.58
CA SER A 333 6.95 -8.57 -1.81
C SER A 333 6.62 -7.06 -1.84
N ARG A 334 7.61 -6.18 -1.62
CA ARG A 334 7.41 -4.72 -1.63
C ARG A 334 7.12 -4.15 -3.02
N ASP A 335 7.51 -4.85 -4.08
CA ASP A 335 7.22 -4.43 -5.46
C ASP A 335 5.80 -4.84 -5.90
N ILE A 336 5.25 -5.92 -5.35
CA ILE A 336 3.95 -6.50 -5.74
C ILE A 336 2.76 -5.65 -5.24
N GLU A 337 2.81 -5.13 -3.99
CA GLU A 337 1.77 -4.21 -3.48
C GLU A 337 1.83 -2.83 -4.18
N LYS A 338 3.03 -2.37 -4.56
CA LYS A 338 3.21 -1.14 -5.36
C LYS A 338 2.68 -1.31 -6.78
N GLU A 339 2.91 -2.46 -7.42
CA GLU A 339 2.39 -2.78 -8.75
C GLU A 339 0.87 -2.98 -8.76
N GLN A 340 0.26 -3.55 -7.71
CA GLN A 340 -1.20 -3.65 -7.57
C GLN A 340 -1.89 -2.29 -7.45
N LEU A 341 -1.34 -1.37 -6.64
CA LEU A 341 -1.88 -0.01 -6.52
C LEU A 341 -1.71 0.77 -7.84
N GLN A 342 -0.63 0.51 -8.58
CA GLN A 342 -0.39 1.10 -9.89
C GLN A 342 -1.34 0.53 -10.96
N ALA A 343 -1.60 -0.79 -10.95
CA ALA A 343 -2.54 -1.45 -11.85
C ALA A 343 -4.00 -1.03 -11.61
N GLN A 344 -4.42 -0.81 -10.35
CA GLN A 344 -5.72 -0.20 -10.06
C GLN A 344 -5.82 1.25 -10.55
N LYS A 345 -4.75 2.04 -10.42
CA LYS A 345 -4.68 3.41 -10.97
C LYS A 345 -4.71 3.43 -12.50
N ASP A 346 -4.13 2.43 -13.15
CA ASP A 346 -4.10 2.33 -14.61
C ASP A 346 -5.43 1.81 -15.18
N LEU A 347 -6.12 0.87 -14.51
CA LEU A 347 -7.48 0.45 -14.86
C LEU A 347 -8.53 1.57 -14.61
N ALA A 348 -8.31 2.39 -13.59
CA ALA A 348 -9.10 3.59 -13.31
C ALA A 348 -8.95 4.67 -14.40
N LYS A 349 -7.73 4.82 -14.97
CA LYS A 349 -7.49 5.73 -16.10
C LYS A 349 -8.22 5.30 -17.38
N GLU A 350 -8.40 3.99 -17.61
CA GLU A 350 -9.12 3.49 -18.79
C GLU A 350 -10.64 3.72 -18.76
N LYS A 351 -11.23 4.00 -17.60
CA LYS A 351 -12.67 4.33 -17.46
C LYS A 351 -13.01 5.81 -17.68
N LEU A 352 -12.01 6.69 -17.62
CA LEU A 352 -12.20 8.14 -17.73
C LEU A 352 -12.20 8.57 -19.21
N SER A 353 -13.13 9.45 -19.57
CA SER A 353 -13.10 10.12 -20.88
C SER A 353 -11.83 10.95 -21.04
N LYS A 354 -11.44 11.25 -22.30
CA LYS A 354 -10.27 12.09 -22.60
C LYS A 354 -10.35 13.48 -21.96
N GLU A 355 -11.55 13.98 -21.69
CA GLU A 355 -11.77 15.27 -21.03
C GLU A 355 -11.52 15.17 -19.52
N GLU A 356 -12.01 14.10 -18.88
CA GLU A 356 -11.78 13.83 -17.46
C GLU A 356 -10.31 13.51 -17.16
N GLN A 357 -9.62 12.79 -18.04
CA GLN A 357 -8.18 12.55 -17.90
C GLN A 357 -7.39 13.87 -17.92
N LYS A 358 -7.78 14.84 -18.76
CA LYS A 358 -7.16 16.18 -18.77
C LYS A 358 -7.44 16.94 -17.48
N CYS A 359 -8.67 16.85 -16.96
CA CYS A 359 -9.04 17.44 -15.68
C CYS A 359 -8.25 16.81 -14.53
N HIS A 360 -8.12 15.48 -14.51
CA HIS A 360 -7.37 14.74 -13.49
C HIS A 360 -5.90 15.16 -13.47
N GLN A 361 -5.27 15.19 -14.64
CA GLN A 361 -3.88 15.58 -14.80
C GLN A 361 -3.62 17.04 -14.38
N LEU A 362 -4.63 17.91 -14.48
CA LEU A 362 -4.50 19.32 -14.05
C LEU A 362 -4.17 19.44 -12.55
N PHE A 363 -4.72 18.54 -11.72
CA PHE A 363 -4.44 18.53 -10.28
C PHE A 363 -3.03 18.02 -9.95
N ARG A 364 -2.36 17.38 -10.90
CA ARG A 364 -0.94 17.04 -10.78
C ARG A 364 -0.11 18.22 -11.26
N LEU A 365 0.29 19.08 -10.33
CA LEU A 365 1.00 20.33 -10.61
C LEU A 365 2.38 20.15 -11.28
N THR A 366 2.92 18.92 -11.32
CA THR A 366 4.19 18.61 -11.98
C THR A 366 3.96 18.19 -13.43
N THR A 367 4.73 18.75 -14.35
CA THR A 367 4.59 18.51 -15.80
C THR A 367 5.75 17.70 -16.39
N GLY A 368 6.84 17.50 -15.64
CA GLY A 368 8.01 16.73 -16.07
C GLY A 368 8.47 15.64 -15.10
N SER A 369 9.34 14.74 -15.58
CA SER A 369 9.96 13.65 -14.79
C SER A 369 11.03 14.13 -13.78
N ARG A 370 11.32 15.43 -13.75
CA ARG A 370 12.35 16.06 -12.89
C ARG A 370 11.77 16.88 -11.73
N ASP A 371 10.46 17.06 -11.65
CA ASP A 371 9.83 17.86 -10.60
C ASP A 371 9.50 16.98 -9.38
N ALA A 372 9.72 17.49 -8.18
CA ALA A 372 9.39 16.81 -6.93
C ALA A 372 7.85 16.65 -6.79
N THR A 373 7.37 15.41 -6.81
CA THR A 373 5.94 15.11 -6.62
C THR A 373 5.57 15.00 -5.15
N TYR A 374 4.28 15.09 -4.79
CA TYR A 374 3.85 14.92 -3.39
C TYR A 374 4.22 13.53 -2.84
N GLU A 375 4.30 12.48 -3.67
CA GLU A 375 4.77 11.15 -3.26
C GLU A 375 6.24 11.18 -2.84
N TRP A 376 7.07 11.92 -3.57
CA TRP A 376 8.50 12.06 -3.28
C TRP A 376 8.74 12.67 -1.89
N TYR A 377 7.92 13.65 -1.49
CA TYR A 377 7.99 14.28 -0.17
C TYR A 377 7.68 13.33 0.99
N LYS A 378 6.82 12.33 0.77
CA LYS A 378 6.58 11.24 1.73
C LYS A 378 7.74 10.23 1.70
N ASP A 379 8.11 9.76 0.51
CA ASP A 379 9.07 8.66 0.34
C ASP A 379 10.49 9.01 0.82
N ARG A 380 10.86 10.30 0.84
CA ARG A 380 12.15 10.75 1.41
C ARG A 380 12.24 10.66 2.94
N VAL A 381 11.12 10.56 3.65
CA VAL A 381 11.10 10.45 5.12
C VAL A 381 11.59 9.07 5.53
N GLU A 382 12.46 8.98 6.54
CA GLU A 382 12.98 7.68 7.01
C GLU A 382 11.87 6.75 7.51
N GLU A 383 12.07 5.44 7.35
CA GLU A 383 11.17 4.44 7.91
C GLU A 383 11.22 4.44 9.43
N ARG A 384 10.09 4.10 10.05
CA ARG A 384 9.99 3.94 11.50
C ARG A 384 10.86 2.76 11.95
N VAL A 385 11.53 2.90 13.08
CA VAL A 385 12.14 1.76 13.77
C VAL A 385 11.02 0.91 14.39
N GLU A 386 11.15 -0.41 14.31
CA GLU A 386 10.22 -1.33 14.95
C GLU A 386 10.08 -1.00 16.45
N ASP A 387 8.89 -1.22 17.00
CA ASP A 387 8.52 -0.94 18.40
C ASP A 387 8.47 0.53 18.86
N THR A 388 8.78 1.54 18.04
CA THR A 388 8.61 2.97 18.41
C THR A 388 7.18 3.49 18.15
N CYS A 389 6.80 4.73 18.49
CA CYS A 389 5.44 5.27 18.29
C CYS A 389 4.26 4.41 18.79
N MET A 390 4.48 3.36 19.59
CA MET A 390 3.43 2.41 19.97
C MET A 390 2.48 3.01 21.01
N TRP A 391 2.99 3.90 21.85
CA TRP A 391 2.17 4.65 22.79
C TRP A 391 1.17 5.55 22.06
N PHE A 392 1.56 6.16 20.94
CA PHE A 392 0.67 7.03 20.16
C PHE A 392 -0.49 6.22 19.58
N LEU A 393 -0.20 5.05 19.02
CA LEU A 393 -1.22 4.15 18.50
C LEU A 393 -2.18 3.66 19.59
N LYS A 394 -1.72 3.54 20.84
CA LYS A 394 -2.55 3.15 21.98
C LYS A 394 -3.20 4.34 22.69
N HIS A 395 -2.90 5.57 22.28
CA HIS A 395 -3.36 6.78 22.96
C HIS A 395 -4.89 6.93 22.86
N GLU A 396 -5.54 7.24 23.97
CA GLU A 396 -7.01 7.31 24.07
C GLU A 396 -7.63 8.27 23.06
N HIS A 397 -7.06 9.47 22.92
CA HIS A 397 -7.51 10.46 21.93
C HIS A 397 -7.36 9.98 20.48
N PHE A 398 -6.31 9.20 20.16
CA PHE A 398 -6.10 8.67 18.82
C PHE A 398 -7.13 7.57 18.53
N GLN A 399 -7.33 6.64 19.47
CA GLN A 399 -8.33 5.58 19.36
C GLN A 399 -9.75 6.13 19.28
N THR A 400 -10.06 7.15 20.08
CA THR A 400 -11.35 7.86 20.03
C THR A 400 -11.58 8.49 18.67
N TRP A 401 -10.60 9.25 18.16
CA TRP A 401 -10.68 9.86 16.82
C TRP A 401 -10.78 8.81 15.70
N LEU A 402 -10.09 7.68 15.84
CA LEU A 402 -10.14 6.58 14.88
C LEU A 402 -11.54 5.93 14.81
N ASN A 403 -12.27 5.93 15.92
CA ASN A 403 -13.63 5.38 16.01
C ASN A 403 -14.75 6.39 15.71
N GLN A 404 -14.48 7.70 15.74
CA GLN A 404 -15.44 8.73 15.33
C GLN A 404 -15.78 8.64 13.83
N GLU A 405 -16.89 9.20 13.37
CA GLU A 405 -17.23 9.20 11.92
C GLU A 405 -16.56 10.33 11.15
N SER A 406 -16.36 11.48 11.80
CA SER A 406 -15.74 12.67 11.22
C SER A 406 -15.04 13.49 12.30
N GLY A 407 -14.12 14.36 11.86
CA GLY A 407 -13.45 15.33 12.74
C GLY A 407 -11.93 15.41 12.57
N PRO A 408 -11.30 16.52 13.00
CA PRO A 408 -9.86 16.67 13.04
C PRO A 408 -9.24 16.07 14.30
N LEU A 409 -8.01 15.55 14.15
CA LEU A 409 -7.07 15.26 15.23
C LEU A 409 -5.83 16.13 15.02
N LEU A 410 -5.51 16.96 16.01
CA LEU A 410 -4.28 17.74 16.01
C LEU A 410 -3.18 17.00 16.78
N VAL A 411 -2.06 16.73 16.12
CA VAL A 411 -0.85 16.17 16.71
C VAL A 411 0.22 17.26 16.73
N THR A 412 0.52 17.77 17.92
CA THR A 412 1.63 18.70 18.11
C THR A 412 2.88 17.95 18.52
N ALA A 413 4.04 18.30 17.99
CA ALA A 413 5.29 17.64 18.34
C ALA A 413 6.45 18.63 18.36
N ASP A 414 7.36 18.45 19.31
CA ASP A 414 8.58 19.25 19.37
C ASP A 414 9.51 18.95 18.18
N PRO A 415 10.41 19.90 17.84
CA PRO A 415 11.27 19.76 16.68
C PRO A 415 12.18 18.53 16.79
N GLY A 416 12.15 17.66 15.77
CA GLY A 416 12.98 16.46 15.73
C GLY A 416 12.42 15.26 16.50
N CYS A 417 11.18 15.33 17.00
CA CYS A 417 10.49 14.22 17.69
C CYS A 417 9.82 13.19 16.75
N GLY A 418 10.10 13.24 15.44
CA GLY A 418 9.66 12.20 14.50
C GLY A 418 8.23 12.36 13.96
N LYS A 419 7.63 13.57 13.99
CA LYS A 419 6.27 13.84 13.49
C LYS A 419 6.01 13.32 12.07
N SER A 420 6.92 13.59 11.15
CA SER A 420 6.79 13.15 9.75
C SER A 420 6.98 11.64 9.60
N VAL A 421 7.81 11.02 10.45
CA VAL A 421 7.98 9.55 10.50
C VAL A 421 6.69 8.89 10.99
N LEU A 422 6.04 9.48 12.01
CA LEU A 422 4.73 9.04 12.48
C LEU A 422 3.67 9.19 11.37
N ALA A 423 3.59 10.35 10.71
CA ALA A 423 2.63 10.59 9.64
C ALA A 423 2.81 9.58 8.49
N LYS A 424 4.05 9.34 8.05
CA LYS A 424 4.38 8.32 7.04
C LYS A 424 3.94 6.93 7.48
N TYR A 425 4.25 6.53 8.72
CA TYR A 425 3.84 5.24 9.26
C TYR A 425 2.32 5.07 9.30
N LEU A 426 1.58 6.11 9.71
CA LEU A 426 0.12 6.09 9.74
C LEU A 426 -0.48 5.91 8.35
N ILE A 427 0.05 6.63 7.35
CA ILE A 427 -0.39 6.51 5.96
C ILE A 427 -0.10 5.11 5.40
N ASP A 428 1.08 4.56 5.69
CA ASP A 428 1.53 3.31 5.07
C ASP A 428 1.00 2.05 5.77
N ARG A 429 0.77 2.11 7.09
CA ARG A 429 0.42 0.93 7.91
C ARG A 429 -0.56 1.16 9.04
N GLY A 430 -0.61 2.37 9.60
CA GLY A 430 -1.33 2.63 10.85
C GLY A 430 -2.83 2.96 10.69
N LEU A 431 -3.27 3.42 9.52
CA LEU A 431 -4.67 3.76 9.25
C LEU A 431 -5.42 2.60 8.54
N PRO A 432 -6.75 2.51 8.68
CA PRO A 432 -7.52 1.39 8.13
C PRO A 432 -7.50 1.38 6.59
N ARG A 433 -7.14 0.24 5.99
CA ARG A 433 -7.07 0.06 4.53
C ARG A 433 -8.42 0.15 3.81
N SER A 434 -9.54 0.07 4.53
CA SER A 434 -10.89 0.25 4.00
C SER A 434 -11.27 1.72 3.76
N THR A 435 -10.42 2.67 4.17
CA THR A 435 -10.64 4.12 4.02
C THR A 435 -9.79 4.71 2.92
N THR A 436 -10.30 5.73 2.23
CA THR A 436 -9.53 6.48 1.22
C THR A 436 -8.56 7.41 1.95
N ILE A 437 -7.26 7.18 1.83
CA ILE A 437 -6.23 8.00 2.49
C ILE A 437 -5.61 8.96 1.49
N CYS A 438 -5.69 10.26 1.76
CA CYS A 438 -5.03 11.30 0.97
C CYS A 438 -4.06 12.04 1.88
N TYR A 439 -2.86 12.36 1.38
CA TYR A 439 -1.84 13.00 2.21
C TYR A 439 -1.12 14.16 1.53
N PHE A 440 -0.54 15.04 2.34
CA PHE A 440 0.34 16.09 1.88
C PHE A 440 1.35 16.46 2.97
N PHE A 441 2.62 16.57 2.58
CA PHE A 441 3.71 16.92 3.48
C PHE A 441 4.16 18.34 3.16
N PHE A 442 3.87 19.28 4.05
CA PHE A 442 4.33 20.65 3.87
C PHE A 442 5.86 20.70 3.96
N LYS A 443 6.46 21.53 3.10
CA LYS A 443 7.89 21.80 3.13
C LYS A 443 8.15 23.27 2.87
N ASP A 444 8.82 23.92 3.82
CA ASP A 444 9.18 25.33 3.72
C ASP A 444 9.92 25.62 2.40
N GLN A 445 9.64 26.78 1.80
CA GLN A 445 10.18 27.29 0.52
C GLN A 445 9.87 26.49 -0.76
N ASP A 446 9.16 25.35 -0.70
CA ASP A 446 8.93 24.51 -1.90
C ASP A 446 7.46 24.07 -2.02
N GLN A 447 6.99 23.29 -1.05
CA GLN A 447 5.65 22.72 -1.00
C GLN A 447 4.90 23.31 0.21
N ASN A 448 4.73 24.63 0.22
CA ASN A 448 4.23 25.39 1.38
C ASN A 448 2.87 26.09 1.16
N THR A 449 2.22 25.91 0.01
CA THR A 449 0.95 26.59 -0.29
C THR A 449 -0.28 25.67 -0.18
N VAL A 450 -1.43 26.23 0.21
CA VAL A 450 -2.69 25.48 0.30
C VAL A 450 -3.17 25.03 -1.08
N ARG A 451 -2.88 25.82 -2.12
CA ARG A 451 -3.16 25.43 -3.51
C ARG A 451 -2.50 24.10 -3.88
N GLN A 452 -1.22 23.93 -3.53
CA GLN A 452 -0.50 22.67 -3.76
C GLN A 452 -1.12 21.53 -2.97
N ALA A 453 -1.47 21.76 -1.70
CA ALA A 453 -2.11 20.75 -0.84
C ALA A 453 -3.43 20.27 -1.43
N LEU A 454 -4.33 21.19 -1.80
CA LEU A 454 -5.64 20.85 -2.37
C LEU A 454 -5.51 20.12 -3.70
N CYS A 455 -4.60 20.55 -4.58
CA CYS A 455 -4.36 19.86 -5.84
C CYS A 455 -3.86 18.43 -5.61
N ALA A 456 -2.91 18.22 -4.69
CA ALA A 456 -2.42 16.89 -4.35
C ALA A 456 -3.50 15.99 -3.72
N LEU A 457 -4.32 16.52 -2.82
CA LEU A 457 -5.41 15.78 -2.19
C LEU A 457 -6.50 15.39 -3.21
N LEU A 458 -6.92 16.32 -4.07
CA LEU A 458 -7.90 16.05 -5.13
C LEU A 458 -7.37 15.05 -6.15
N HIS A 459 -6.11 15.20 -6.56
CA HIS A 459 -5.47 14.24 -7.46
C HIS A 459 -5.47 12.82 -6.86
N GLN A 460 -5.13 12.68 -5.57
CA GLN A 460 -5.16 11.38 -4.87
C GLN A 460 -6.58 10.83 -4.72
N LEU A 461 -7.55 11.66 -4.34
CA LEU A 461 -8.95 11.28 -4.18
C LEU A 461 -9.51 10.74 -5.49
N PHE A 462 -9.33 11.46 -6.59
CA PHE A 462 -9.80 11.03 -7.91
C PHE A 462 -9.00 9.84 -8.47
N SER A 463 -7.73 9.67 -8.08
CA SER A 463 -6.98 8.46 -8.45
C SER A 463 -7.54 7.21 -7.78
N GLN A 464 -8.00 7.32 -6.54
CA GLN A 464 -8.55 6.20 -5.77
C GLN A 464 -10.05 5.98 -6.07
N LYS A 465 -10.79 7.06 -6.37
CA LYS A 465 -12.23 7.06 -6.66
C LYS A 465 -12.52 7.89 -7.93
N PRO A 466 -12.36 7.31 -9.13
CA PRO A 466 -12.45 8.04 -10.40
C PRO A 466 -13.81 8.68 -10.67
N SER A 467 -14.90 8.07 -10.19
CA SER A 467 -16.27 8.61 -10.35
C SER A 467 -16.45 9.99 -9.73
N LEU A 468 -15.66 10.35 -8.73
CA LEU A 468 -15.77 11.66 -8.05
C LEU A 468 -15.27 12.82 -8.91
N ILE A 469 -14.58 12.56 -10.03
CA ILE A 469 -14.07 13.61 -10.90
C ILE A 469 -15.18 14.46 -11.53
N GLU A 470 -16.41 13.93 -11.64
CA GLU A 470 -17.57 14.67 -12.13
C GLU A 470 -17.80 15.98 -11.35
N HIS A 471 -17.49 15.98 -10.05
CA HIS A 471 -17.56 17.16 -9.18
C HIS A 471 -16.58 18.27 -9.58
N ALA A 472 -15.45 17.91 -10.18
CA ALA A 472 -14.48 18.84 -10.74
C ALA A 472 -14.85 19.28 -12.17
N MET A 473 -15.47 18.39 -12.96
CA MET A 473 -15.76 18.62 -14.38
C MET A 473 -16.64 19.84 -14.63
N THR A 474 -17.60 20.12 -13.74
CA THR A 474 -18.48 21.29 -13.87
C THR A 474 -17.69 22.60 -13.87
N GLN A 475 -16.73 22.73 -12.95
CA GLN A 475 -15.89 23.92 -12.86
C GLN A 475 -14.78 23.92 -13.92
N PHE A 476 -14.24 22.74 -14.24
CA PHE A 476 -13.23 22.59 -15.29
C PHE A 476 -13.76 22.99 -16.68
N ARG A 477 -15.01 22.68 -17.02
CA ARG A 477 -15.65 23.12 -18.27
C ARG A 477 -15.83 24.65 -18.35
N LYS A 478 -15.94 25.31 -17.19
CA LYS A 478 -16.11 26.76 -17.10
C LYS A 478 -14.78 27.52 -17.16
N ASP A 479 -13.82 27.09 -16.35
CA ASP A 479 -12.57 27.83 -16.12
C ASP A 479 -11.35 27.20 -16.82
N GLY A 480 -11.52 26.00 -17.40
CA GLY A 480 -10.46 25.24 -18.06
C GLY A 480 -9.26 24.99 -17.13
N PRO A 481 -8.02 25.17 -17.62
CA PRO A 481 -6.82 25.09 -16.79
C PRO A 481 -6.76 26.11 -15.65
N GLY A 482 -7.59 27.16 -15.68
CA GLY A 482 -7.65 28.19 -14.64
C GLY A 482 -8.22 27.69 -13.30
N LEU A 483 -8.87 26.52 -13.27
CA LEU A 483 -9.46 25.92 -12.08
C LEU A 483 -8.47 25.84 -10.90
N ILE A 484 -7.23 25.41 -11.16
CA ILE A 484 -6.20 25.24 -10.12
C ILE A 484 -5.67 26.55 -9.56
N ASN A 485 -5.98 27.69 -10.18
CA ASN A 485 -5.59 29.01 -9.69
C ASN A 485 -6.61 29.58 -8.68
N SER A 486 -7.80 28.97 -8.57
CA SER A 486 -8.86 29.40 -7.66
C SER A 486 -8.95 28.48 -6.44
N ILE A 487 -8.35 28.89 -5.33
CA ILE A 487 -8.40 28.15 -4.05
C ILE A 487 -9.85 27.90 -3.62
N GLN A 488 -10.74 28.88 -3.79
CA GLN A 488 -12.16 28.75 -3.48
C GLN A 488 -12.85 27.66 -4.32
N SER A 489 -12.51 27.55 -5.60
CA SER A 489 -13.04 26.52 -6.48
C SER A 489 -12.52 25.14 -6.10
N LEU A 490 -11.24 25.02 -5.77
CA LEU A 490 -10.63 23.76 -5.31
C LEU A 490 -11.30 23.25 -4.02
N TRP A 491 -11.55 24.13 -3.05
CA TRP A 491 -12.28 23.78 -1.83
C TRP A 491 -13.70 23.31 -2.11
N LYS A 492 -14.43 24.00 -3.00
CA LYS A 492 -15.79 23.62 -3.37
C LYS A 492 -15.82 22.24 -4.02
N VAL A 493 -14.86 21.94 -4.91
CA VAL A 493 -14.71 20.63 -5.53
C VAL A 493 -14.42 19.56 -4.46
N LEU A 494 -13.49 19.83 -3.55
CA LEU A 494 -13.15 18.91 -2.47
C LEU A 494 -14.38 18.61 -1.59
N GLN A 495 -15.08 19.65 -1.14
CA GLN A 495 -16.28 19.53 -0.30
C GLN A 495 -17.38 18.70 -0.98
N ASN A 496 -17.65 18.96 -2.27
CA ASN A 496 -18.65 18.22 -3.02
C ASN A 496 -18.24 16.75 -3.18
N ALA A 497 -16.97 16.50 -3.54
CA ALA A 497 -16.45 15.15 -3.70
C ALA A 497 -16.47 14.35 -2.40
N THR A 498 -16.14 14.96 -1.25
CA THR A 498 -16.15 14.27 0.06
C THR A 498 -17.54 14.06 0.64
N LYS A 499 -18.56 14.81 0.16
CA LYS A 499 -19.97 14.64 0.57
C LYS A 499 -20.71 13.61 -0.26
N ASP A 500 -20.12 13.16 -1.36
CA ASP A 500 -20.69 12.10 -2.19
C ASP A 500 -20.63 10.75 -1.47
N LEU A 501 -21.72 10.00 -1.49
CA LEU A 501 -21.80 8.66 -0.90
C LEU A 501 -20.76 7.70 -1.51
N GLN A 502 -20.38 7.90 -2.78
CA GLN A 502 -19.38 7.11 -3.49
C GLN A 502 -17.94 7.33 -2.94
N ALA A 503 -17.70 8.43 -2.21
CA ALA A 503 -16.40 8.69 -1.60
C ALA A 503 -16.10 7.73 -0.43
N GLY A 504 -17.14 7.30 0.28
CA GLY A 504 -17.00 6.50 1.49
C GLY A 504 -16.24 7.25 2.60
N PRO A 505 -15.61 6.55 3.55
CA PRO A 505 -14.78 7.17 4.57
C PRO A 505 -13.46 7.68 3.98
N VAL A 506 -13.15 8.95 4.20
CA VAL A 506 -11.95 9.63 3.70
C VAL A 506 -11.13 10.18 4.87
N ILE A 507 -9.82 9.91 4.87
CA ILE A 507 -8.86 10.45 5.84
C ILE A 507 -7.86 11.33 5.10
N MET A 508 -7.75 12.59 5.51
CA MET A 508 -6.77 13.55 4.98
C MET A 508 -5.66 13.77 6.00
N VAL A 509 -4.42 13.45 5.63
CA VAL A 509 -3.23 13.61 6.47
C VAL A 509 -2.41 14.80 5.99
N LEU A 510 -2.30 15.84 6.81
CA LEU A 510 -1.50 17.04 6.53
C LEU A 510 -0.33 17.10 7.52
N ASP A 511 0.87 16.83 7.04
CA ASP A 511 2.08 16.84 7.86
C ASP A 511 2.80 18.19 7.82
N ALA A 512 3.32 18.62 8.97
CA ALA A 512 4.14 19.83 9.16
C ALA A 512 3.44 21.13 8.75
N LEU A 513 2.19 21.34 9.18
CA LEU A 513 1.42 22.57 8.90
C LEU A 513 2.14 23.86 9.32
N ASP A 514 3.10 23.77 10.25
CA ASP A 514 3.98 24.87 10.64
C ASP A 514 4.87 25.38 9.50
N GLU A 515 5.06 24.60 8.43
CA GLU A 515 5.82 24.96 7.23
C GLU A 515 4.92 25.53 6.12
N CYS A 516 3.62 25.74 6.37
CA CYS A 516 2.68 26.41 5.45
C CYS A 516 2.86 27.94 5.48
N THR A 517 2.65 28.62 4.35
CA THR A 517 2.69 30.09 4.32
C THR A 517 1.65 30.70 5.24
N GLU A 518 2.03 31.76 5.97
CA GLU A 518 1.17 32.32 7.02
C GLU A 518 -0.17 32.84 6.50
N SER A 519 -0.19 33.43 5.30
CA SER A 519 -1.40 33.91 4.62
C SER A 519 -2.37 32.77 4.33
N ASP A 520 -1.87 31.64 3.82
CA ASP A 520 -2.70 30.52 3.40
C ASP A 520 -3.11 29.65 4.59
N PHE A 521 -2.29 29.58 5.64
CA PHE A 521 -2.58 28.82 6.84
C PHE A 521 -3.87 29.28 7.53
N ALA A 522 -4.10 30.59 7.64
CA ALA A 522 -5.34 31.12 8.21
C ALA A 522 -6.57 30.74 7.36
N ASP A 523 -6.43 30.73 6.04
CA ASP A 523 -7.49 30.31 5.12
C ASP A 523 -7.77 28.81 5.21
N LEU A 524 -6.73 27.98 5.27
CA LEU A 524 -6.85 26.54 5.49
C LEU A 524 -7.69 26.24 6.74
N MET A 525 -7.33 26.89 7.84
CA MET A 525 -7.98 26.66 9.13
C MET A 525 -9.45 27.06 9.12
N ARG A 526 -9.77 28.25 8.61
CA ARG A 526 -11.18 28.68 8.47
C ARG A 526 -11.99 27.72 7.60
N ASN A 527 -11.41 27.18 6.54
CA ASN A 527 -12.11 26.23 5.67
C ASN A 527 -12.31 24.87 6.34
N VAL A 528 -11.30 24.34 7.03
CA VAL A 528 -11.41 23.11 7.82
C VAL A 528 -12.48 23.28 8.91
N GLU A 529 -12.45 24.38 9.67
CA GLU A 529 -13.48 24.72 10.67
C GLU A 529 -14.88 24.77 10.07
N SER A 530 -15.03 25.48 8.94
CA SER A 530 -16.33 25.64 8.28
C SER A 530 -16.96 24.31 7.84
N GLN A 531 -16.14 23.30 7.52
CA GLN A 531 -16.62 21.96 7.15
C GLN A 531 -17.29 21.27 8.34
N PHE A 532 -16.77 21.47 9.55
CA PHE A 532 -17.29 20.83 10.76
C PHE A 532 -18.39 21.65 11.46
N CYS A 533 -18.38 22.98 11.36
CA CYS A 533 -19.45 23.83 11.91
C CYS A 533 -20.77 23.72 11.11
N SER A 534 -20.70 23.36 9.83
CA SER A 534 -21.88 23.24 8.95
C SER A 534 -22.61 21.89 9.07
N ASP A 535 -21.95 20.87 9.62
CA ASP A 535 -22.37 19.48 9.57
C ASP A 535 -23.24 19.05 10.77
N ARG A 536 -24.33 19.80 11.02
CA ARG A 536 -25.44 19.30 11.87
C ARG A 536 -26.30 18.23 11.17
N LEU A 537 -25.97 17.84 9.93
CA LEU A 537 -26.74 16.92 9.09
C LEU A 537 -26.00 15.62 8.68
N GLY A 538 -24.80 15.34 9.19
CA GLY A 538 -24.24 13.97 9.26
C GLY A 538 -24.07 13.19 7.95
N LEU A 539 -23.78 13.82 6.82
CA LEU A 539 -23.71 13.13 5.51
C LEU A 539 -22.28 12.84 4.99
N GLY A 540 -21.22 13.39 5.60
CA GLY A 540 -19.83 13.16 5.18
C GLY A 540 -18.96 12.45 6.22
N LYS A 541 -18.30 11.35 5.84
CA LYS A 541 -17.35 10.58 6.69
C LYS A 541 -15.90 11.06 6.49
N LEU A 542 -15.65 12.35 6.74
CA LEU A 542 -14.34 12.98 6.52
C LEU A 542 -13.58 13.20 7.83
N LYS A 543 -12.33 12.72 7.88
CA LYS A 543 -11.41 12.94 9.00
C LYS A 543 -10.15 13.68 8.56
N TYR A 544 -9.63 14.52 9.45
CA TYR A 544 -8.31 15.13 9.27
C TYR A 544 -7.35 14.66 10.35
N LEU A 545 -6.12 14.33 9.95
CA LEU A 545 -4.98 14.20 10.85
C LEU A 545 -3.99 15.30 10.51
N LEU A 546 -3.79 16.21 11.45
CA LEU A 546 -3.00 17.42 11.26
C LEU A 546 -1.78 17.34 12.16
N THR A 547 -0.56 17.46 11.62
CA THR A 547 0.65 17.56 12.43
C THR A 547 1.24 18.96 12.36
N CYS A 548 1.70 19.50 13.49
CA CYS A 548 2.39 20.78 13.54
C CYS A 548 3.32 20.88 14.76
N ARG A 549 4.10 21.95 14.82
CA ARG A 549 4.84 22.33 16.05
C ARG A 549 3.94 23.13 17.00
N PRO A 550 4.18 23.06 18.32
CA PRO A 550 3.39 23.76 19.33
C PRO A 550 3.68 25.28 19.40
N TYR A 551 3.85 25.95 18.26
CA TYR A 551 4.06 27.40 18.24
C TYR A 551 2.80 28.14 18.64
N GLU A 552 2.90 29.09 19.57
CA GLU A 552 1.75 29.82 20.12
C GLU A 552 0.93 30.50 19.01
N GLN A 553 1.58 31.02 17.97
CA GLN A 553 0.93 31.64 16.81
C GLN A 553 0.09 30.68 15.97
N ILE A 554 0.44 29.39 15.99
CA ILE A 554 -0.27 28.32 15.29
C ILE A 554 -1.37 27.77 16.20
N VAL A 555 -1.02 27.39 17.43
CA VAL A 555 -1.94 26.81 18.42
C VAL A 555 -3.05 27.78 18.79
N SER A 556 -2.78 29.09 18.85
CA SER A 556 -3.81 30.12 19.08
C SER A 556 -4.87 30.16 17.98
N LYS A 557 -4.49 29.91 16.72
CA LYS A 557 -5.41 29.80 15.58
C LYS A 557 -6.23 28.51 15.61
N PHE A 558 -5.80 27.51 16.37
CA PHE A 558 -6.55 26.27 16.61
C PHE A 558 -7.47 26.34 17.83
N ARG A 559 -7.46 27.40 18.66
CA ARG A 559 -8.22 27.43 19.93
C ARG A 559 -9.70 27.09 19.76
N GLY A 560 -10.36 27.61 18.72
CA GLY A 560 -11.77 27.29 18.44
C GLY A 560 -12.03 25.80 18.16
N LEU A 561 -11.07 25.11 17.55
CA LEU A 561 -11.11 23.66 17.31
C LEU A 561 -10.63 22.85 18.52
N LEU A 562 -9.62 23.32 19.25
CA LEU A 562 -9.03 22.60 20.39
C LEU A 562 -9.98 22.45 21.57
N ASP A 563 -10.92 23.38 21.73
CA ASP A 563 -11.98 23.27 22.73
C ASP A 563 -13.04 22.22 22.34
N THR A 564 -13.09 21.81 21.07
CA THR A 564 -14.12 20.91 20.51
C THR A 564 -13.56 19.53 20.10
N PHE A 565 -12.26 19.42 19.81
CA PHE A 565 -11.64 18.25 19.19
C PHE A 565 -10.41 17.76 19.95
N PRO A 566 -10.13 16.44 19.90
CA PRO A 566 -8.99 15.84 20.59
C PRO A 566 -7.66 16.39 20.06
N ASN A 567 -6.75 16.69 20.98
CA ASN A 567 -5.36 17.02 20.68
C ASN A 567 -4.43 15.99 21.32
N ILE A 568 -3.30 15.74 20.66
CA ILE A 568 -2.21 14.93 21.22
C ILE A 568 -0.95 15.75 21.12
N HIS A 569 -0.29 15.96 22.25
CA HIS A 569 1.05 16.51 22.28
C HIS A 569 2.06 15.36 22.37
N ILE A 570 3.04 15.38 21.49
CA ILE A 570 4.24 14.53 21.53
C ILE A 570 5.33 15.39 22.19
N PRO A 571 5.48 15.28 23.53
CA PRO A 571 6.50 16.03 24.25
C PRO A 571 7.91 15.67 23.78
N GLY A 572 8.86 16.57 24.03
CA GLY A 572 10.28 16.22 24.03
C GLY A 572 10.60 15.13 25.06
N GLU A 573 11.76 14.48 24.90
CA GLU A 573 12.24 13.44 25.80
C GLU A 573 12.26 13.89 27.29
N GLU A 574 12.54 15.18 27.53
CA GLU A 574 12.61 15.75 28.88
C GLU A 574 11.27 15.74 29.63
N GLU A 575 10.17 15.71 28.89
CA GLU A 575 8.81 15.82 29.41
C GLU A 575 8.09 14.46 29.43
N SER A 576 8.69 13.40 28.87
CA SER A 576 8.09 12.06 28.83
C SER A 576 9.09 10.92 28.93
N GLU A 577 8.98 10.15 30.02
CA GLU A 577 9.73 8.91 30.24
C GLU A 577 9.44 7.86 29.15
N THR A 578 8.21 7.82 28.62
CA THR A 578 7.81 6.93 27.52
C THR A 578 8.59 7.24 26.24
N ILE A 579 8.74 8.53 25.90
CA ILE A 579 9.49 8.94 24.70
C ILE A 579 10.99 8.70 24.90
N SER A 580 11.51 8.90 26.11
CA SER A 580 12.89 8.53 26.45
C SER A 580 13.16 7.05 26.22
N GLN A 581 12.23 6.18 26.64
CA GLN A 581 12.33 4.74 26.39
C GLN A 581 12.31 4.42 24.89
N GLU A 582 11.49 5.08 24.07
CA GLU A 582 11.49 4.87 22.62
C GLU A 582 12.80 5.31 21.97
N VAL A 583 13.35 6.46 22.36
CA VAL A 583 14.66 6.93 21.90
C VAL A 583 15.75 5.93 22.28
N ASN A 584 15.70 5.36 23.49
CA ASN A 584 16.63 4.30 23.91
C ASN A 584 16.55 3.07 23.01
N HIS A 585 15.34 2.62 22.62
CA HIS A 585 15.17 1.51 21.68
C HIS A 585 15.82 1.81 20.31
N VAL A 586 15.64 3.03 19.79
CA VAL A 586 16.28 3.46 18.54
C VAL A 586 17.80 3.44 18.66
N ILE A 587 18.35 3.94 19.78
CA ILE A 587 19.78 3.91 20.06
C ILE A 587 20.28 2.46 20.08
N THR A 588 19.67 1.57 20.86
CA THR A 588 20.05 0.15 20.95
C THR A 588 20.06 -0.52 19.56
N ARG A 589 19.02 -0.30 18.75
CA ARG A 589 18.95 -0.84 17.38
C ARG A 589 20.08 -0.30 16.49
N ARG A 590 20.33 1.01 16.51
CA ARG A 590 21.40 1.62 15.69
C ARG A 590 22.80 1.21 16.16
N ILE A 591 23.01 0.99 17.46
CA ILE A 591 24.28 0.45 17.99
C ILE A 591 24.51 -0.97 17.51
N ASN A 592 23.48 -1.82 17.55
CA ASN A 592 23.61 -3.18 17.04
C ASN A 592 23.98 -3.20 15.56
N GLN A 593 23.38 -2.32 14.75
CA GLN A 593 23.74 -2.15 13.34
C GLN A 593 25.18 -1.65 13.16
N LEU A 594 25.58 -0.60 13.90
CA LEU A 594 26.93 -0.05 13.88
C LEU A 594 27.98 -1.09 14.32
N GLY A 595 27.66 -1.86 15.36
CA GLY A 595 28.48 -2.92 15.92
C GLY A 595 28.72 -4.06 14.93
N MET A 596 27.70 -4.43 14.15
CA MET A 596 27.86 -5.38 13.03
C MET A 596 28.76 -4.79 11.93
N LYS A 597 28.51 -3.55 11.51
CA LYS A 597 29.24 -2.87 10.43
C LYS A 597 30.73 -2.67 10.77
N LYS A 598 31.02 -2.20 11.99
CA LYS A 598 32.39 -1.94 12.47
C LYS A 598 33.02 -3.12 13.21
N ARG A 599 32.31 -4.26 13.38
CA ARG A 599 32.76 -5.46 14.09
C ARG A 599 33.22 -5.16 15.53
N PHE A 600 32.35 -4.54 16.32
CA PHE A 600 32.61 -4.28 17.74
C PHE A 600 32.41 -5.55 18.58
N SER A 601 33.15 -5.66 19.70
CA SER A 601 32.88 -6.68 20.70
C SER A 601 31.61 -6.35 21.49
N SER A 602 30.99 -7.36 22.10
CA SER A 602 29.80 -7.17 22.95
C SER A 602 30.04 -6.12 24.05
N GLN A 603 31.23 -6.13 24.67
CA GLN A 603 31.63 -5.16 25.69
C GLN A 603 31.66 -3.71 25.18
N ILE A 604 32.10 -3.49 23.93
CA ILE A 604 32.15 -2.15 23.34
C ILE A 604 30.73 -1.67 23.00
N ASN A 605 29.88 -2.54 22.44
CA ASN A 605 28.49 -2.20 22.15
C ASN A 605 27.74 -1.81 23.42
N SER A 606 27.82 -2.63 24.48
CA SER A 606 27.14 -2.32 25.75
C SER A 606 27.68 -1.05 26.41
N HIS A 607 28.98 -0.77 26.28
CA HIS A 607 29.55 0.46 26.82
C HIS A 607 29.08 1.71 26.05
N LEU A 608 29.08 1.67 24.71
CA LEU A 608 28.61 2.77 23.87
C LEU A 608 27.10 3.00 24.06
N GLU A 609 26.34 1.93 24.22
CA GLU A 609 24.90 1.96 24.53
C GLU A 609 24.63 2.67 25.84
N LYS A 610 25.26 2.23 26.92
CA LYS A 610 25.10 2.86 28.24
C LYS A 610 25.42 4.36 28.19
N ARG A 611 26.50 4.75 27.51
CA ARG A 611 26.94 6.15 27.45
C ARG A 611 26.03 7.04 26.61
N LEU A 612 25.52 6.54 25.47
CA LEU A 612 24.52 7.27 24.68
C LEU A 612 23.15 7.30 25.37
N GLN A 613 22.88 6.32 26.23
CA GLN A 613 21.70 6.28 27.10
C GLN A 613 21.76 7.29 28.26
N GLU A 614 22.95 7.63 28.74
CA GLU A 614 23.20 8.59 29.82
C GLU A 614 23.13 10.07 29.37
N THR A 615 23.15 10.36 28.06
CA THR A 615 23.10 11.73 27.54
C THR A 615 21.69 12.32 27.67
N THR A 616 21.57 13.58 28.10
CA THR A 616 20.30 14.31 28.20
C THR A 616 19.98 15.08 26.92
N HIS A 617 18.71 15.50 26.73
CA HIS A 617 18.25 16.31 25.57
C HIS A 617 18.32 15.63 24.19
N ARG A 618 17.98 14.33 24.08
CA ARG A 618 18.14 13.57 22.83
C ARG A 618 16.84 13.56 22.03
N THR A 619 16.89 14.15 20.84
CA THR A 619 15.83 13.97 19.84
C THR A 619 16.22 12.86 18.86
N TYR A 620 15.25 12.33 18.12
CA TYR A 620 15.53 11.37 17.04
C TYR A 620 16.50 11.94 16.01
N LEU A 621 16.44 13.26 15.76
CA LEU A 621 17.38 13.97 14.89
C LEU A 621 18.80 14.00 15.47
N TRP A 622 18.95 14.24 16.78
CA TRP A 622 20.27 14.17 17.42
C TRP A 622 20.88 12.77 17.29
N VAL A 623 20.07 11.73 17.56
CA VAL A 623 20.49 10.32 17.39
C VAL A 623 20.97 10.10 15.96
N TYR A 624 20.20 10.55 14.95
CA TYR A 624 20.60 10.45 13.55
C TYR A 624 21.97 11.09 13.27
N LEU A 625 22.19 12.32 13.74
CA LEU A 625 23.45 13.05 13.53
C LEU A 625 24.65 12.35 14.22
N VAL A 626 24.48 11.91 15.47
CA VAL A 626 25.51 11.21 16.24
C VAL A 626 25.91 9.89 15.58
N PHE A 627 24.94 9.07 15.16
CA PHE A 627 25.28 7.81 14.48
C PHE A 627 25.98 8.05 13.15
N ASN A 628 25.62 9.09 12.39
CA ASN A 628 26.35 9.43 11.18
C ASN A 628 27.81 9.85 11.46
N TYR A 629 28.03 10.61 12.53
CA TYR A 629 29.38 10.97 12.99
C TYR A 629 30.17 9.70 13.37
N LEU A 630 29.60 8.84 14.22
CA LEU A 630 30.25 7.59 14.65
C LEU A 630 30.51 6.62 13.49
N GLU A 631 29.68 6.63 12.44
CA GLU A 631 29.92 5.84 11.24
C GLU A 631 31.14 6.33 10.46
N LYS A 632 31.31 7.66 10.31
CA LYS A 632 32.39 8.27 9.53
C LYS A 632 33.73 8.34 10.26
N GLU A 633 33.72 8.49 11.58
CA GLU A 633 34.95 8.61 12.36
C GLU A 633 35.61 7.26 12.64
N ASP A 634 36.92 7.15 12.40
CA ASP A 634 37.71 5.98 12.75
C ASP A 634 38.37 6.15 14.12
N PHE A 635 37.73 5.60 15.14
CA PHE A 635 38.27 5.55 16.50
C PHE A 635 38.77 4.14 16.87
N LYS A 636 39.73 4.08 17.81
CA LYS A 636 40.29 2.81 18.27
C LYS A 636 39.21 1.97 18.95
N LYS A 637 39.04 0.72 18.50
CA LYS A 637 38.06 -0.27 19.02
C LYS A 637 38.48 -0.84 20.38
N THR A 638 38.68 0.05 21.35
CA THR A 638 39.04 -0.24 22.74
C THR A 638 38.16 0.63 23.63
N LEU A 639 37.93 0.26 24.88
CA LEU A 639 37.11 1.06 25.80
C LEU A 639 37.59 2.52 25.88
N LYS A 640 38.90 2.75 26.02
CA LYS A 640 39.49 4.10 26.04
C LYS A 640 39.33 4.86 24.72
N GLY A 641 39.42 4.15 23.59
CA GLY A 641 39.22 4.77 22.27
C GLY A 641 37.76 5.17 22.03
N VAL A 642 36.83 4.38 22.54
CA VAL A 642 35.40 4.67 22.55
C VAL A 642 35.08 5.84 23.48
N GLU A 643 35.64 5.86 24.69
CA GLU A 643 35.49 6.99 25.63
C GLU A 643 36.01 8.30 25.03
N SER A 644 37.15 8.25 24.33
CA SER A 644 37.68 9.43 23.62
C SER A 644 36.75 9.90 22.50
N ALA A 645 36.10 8.99 21.78
CA ALA A 645 35.15 9.33 20.72
C ALA A 645 33.82 9.85 21.27
N ILE A 646 33.37 9.32 22.41
CA ILE A 646 32.16 9.78 23.11
C ILE A 646 32.39 11.16 23.72
N ALA A 647 33.59 11.44 24.24
CA ALA A 647 33.94 12.75 24.79
C ALA A 647 33.88 13.88 23.75
N THR A 648 34.00 13.56 22.46
CA THR A 648 33.87 14.50 21.35
C THR A 648 32.46 14.59 20.79
N LEU A 649 31.52 13.74 21.23
CA LEU A 649 30.14 13.77 20.73
C LEU A 649 29.39 15.01 21.24
N PRO A 650 28.53 15.58 20.40
CA PRO A 650 27.70 16.71 20.78
C PRO A 650 26.63 16.27 21.80
N ARG A 651 26.36 17.09 22.80
CA ARG A 651 25.33 16.83 23.84
C ARG A 651 23.94 17.29 23.43
N SER A 652 23.85 18.15 22.42
CA SER A 652 22.58 18.68 21.91
C SER A 652 22.58 18.75 20.38
N ILE A 653 21.41 18.98 19.78
CA ILE A 653 21.31 19.20 18.32
C ILE A 653 22.12 20.42 17.90
N ASN A 654 22.10 21.49 18.70
CA ASN A 654 22.82 22.73 18.39
C ASN A 654 24.34 22.53 18.39
N GLU A 655 24.86 21.78 19.38
CA GLU A 655 26.28 21.39 19.37
C GLU A 655 26.60 20.47 18.19
N ALA A 656 25.68 19.60 17.78
CA ALA A 656 25.90 18.72 16.62
C ALA A 656 26.01 19.54 15.32
N TYR A 657 25.16 20.55 15.15
CA TYR A 657 25.25 21.48 14.03
C TYR A 657 26.54 22.30 14.04
N GLU A 658 26.90 22.84 15.20
CA GLU A 658 28.13 23.59 15.39
C GLU A 658 29.35 22.74 15.00
N GLN A 659 29.43 21.48 15.47
CA GLN A 659 30.50 20.57 15.11
C GLN A 659 30.53 20.24 13.61
N ILE A 660 29.38 20.10 12.96
CA ILE A 660 29.32 19.85 11.52
C ILE A 660 29.90 21.03 10.74
N LEU A 661 29.54 22.27 11.10
CA LEU A 661 29.98 23.47 10.40
C LEU A 661 31.44 23.85 10.73
N ASN A 662 31.90 23.59 11.95
CA ASN A 662 33.28 23.87 12.38
C ASN A 662 34.34 22.92 11.82
N LYS A 663 33.96 21.78 11.19
CA LYS A 663 34.91 20.91 10.49
C LYS A 663 35.63 21.64 9.35
N THR A 664 34.96 22.58 8.71
CA THR A 664 35.53 23.51 7.74
C THR A 664 36.05 24.74 8.45
N LYS A 665 37.37 24.98 8.40
CA LYS A 665 38.01 26.18 8.96
C LYS A 665 37.39 27.44 8.36
N GLU A 666 36.47 28.11 9.07
CA GLU A 666 35.81 29.39 8.76
C GLU A 666 35.96 29.86 7.30
N ASP A 667 35.50 29.05 6.34
CA ASP A 667 35.66 29.37 4.93
C ASP A 667 34.55 30.39 4.57
N PRO A 668 34.89 31.59 4.07
CA PRO A 668 33.90 32.57 3.62
C PRO A 668 32.88 31.97 2.64
N MET A 669 33.27 30.94 1.87
CA MET A 669 32.38 30.24 0.94
C MET A 669 31.27 29.47 1.64
N VAL A 670 31.52 28.87 2.81
CA VAL A 670 30.49 28.16 3.59
C VAL A 670 29.43 29.14 4.05
N ARG A 671 29.85 30.29 4.58
CA ARG A 671 28.92 31.32 5.08
C ARG A 671 28.15 31.98 3.94
N LYS A 672 28.79 32.21 2.79
CA LYS A 672 28.14 32.66 1.55
C LYS A 672 27.08 31.65 1.09
N ALA A 673 27.44 30.37 1.00
CA ALA A 673 26.53 29.30 0.59
C ALA A 673 25.31 29.19 1.53
N LEU A 674 25.53 29.15 2.84
CA LEU A 674 24.42 29.09 3.82
C LEU A 674 23.53 30.34 3.75
N SER A 675 24.11 31.53 3.56
CA SER A 675 23.36 32.78 3.39
C SER A 675 22.46 32.76 2.16
N ILE A 676 22.96 32.23 1.04
CA ILE A 676 22.18 32.05 -0.18
C ILE A 676 21.01 31.09 0.06
N ILE A 677 21.25 29.94 0.68
CA ILE A 677 20.20 28.94 0.95
C ILE A 677 19.14 29.52 1.90
N LEU A 678 19.54 30.28 2.93
CA LEU A 678 18.62 30.94 3.86
C LEU A 678 17.71 31.98 3.18
N ALA A 679 18.29 32.81 2.30
CA ALA A 679 17.59 33.93 1.67
C ALA A 679 16.81 33.54 0.39
N ALA A 680 17.16 32.44 -0.25
CA ALA A 680 16.51 32.02 -1.49
C ALA A 680 15.00 31.84 -1.27
N SER A 681 14.18 32.33 -2.20
CA SER A 681 12.72 32.19 -2.11
C SER A 681 12.23 30.77 -2.39
N ARG A 682 13.05 29.99 -3.10
CA ARG A 682 12.87 28.55 -3.37
C ARG A 682 14.22 27.84 -3.26
N PRO A 683 14.24 26.51 -3.07
CA PRO A 683 15.43 25.70 -3.23
C PRO A 683 16.14 25.99 -4.56
N LEU A 684 17.45 26.21 -4.49
CA LEU A 684 18.29 26.37 -5.68
C LEU A 684 18.78 25.02 -6.18
N THR A 685 18.90 24.90 -7.50
CA THR A 685 19.56 23.76 -8.13
C THR A 685 21.08 23.81 -7.93
N LEU A 686 21.77 22.67 -8.13
CA LEU A 686 23.22 22.58 -8.06
C LEU A 686 23.89 23.56 -9.01
N SER A 687 23.41 23.65 -10.25
CA SER A 687 23.97 24.57 -11.24
C SER A 687 23.73 26.03 -10.86
N GLU A 688 22.53 26.38 -10.37
CA GLU A 688 22.24 27.73 -9.88
C GLU A 688 23.13 28.11 -8.69
N MET A 689 23.34 27.18 -7.77
CA MET A 689 24.16 27.39 -6.60
C MET A 689 25.65 27.48 -6.95
N ASN A 690 26.11 26.66 -7.89
CA ASN A 690 27.48 26.67 -8.40
C ASN A 690 27.80 28.04 -9.02
N VAL A 691 26.86 28.61 -9.79
CA VAL A 691 26.96 29.98 -10.29
C VAL A 691 26.93 31.00 -9.13
N ALA A 692 25.94 30.92 -8.24
CA ALA A 692 25.75 31.91 -7.17
C ALA A 692 26.95 31.99 -6.21
N VAL A 693 27.58 30.87 -5.88
CA VAL A 693 28.74 30.84 -4.97
C VAL A 693 30.00 31.38 -5.66
N ASN A 694 30.19 31.12 -6.96
CA ASN A 694 31.39 31.53 -7.69
C ASN A 694 31.34 32.97 -8.24
N ILE A 695 30.18 33.64 -8.26
CA ILE A 695 30.11 35.05 -8.65
C ILE A 695 30.82 35.94 -7.63
N ASP A 696 31.71 36.81 -8.13
CA ASP A 696 32.38 37.84 -7.36
C ASP A 696 32.47 39.17 -8.14
N TYR A 697 33.10 40.18 -7.54
CA TYR A 697 33.31 41.49 -8.17
C TYR A 697 34.35 41.50 -9.30
N THR A 698 35.11 40.42 -9.45
CA THR A 698 36.18 40.32 -10.48
C THR A 698 35.67 39.69 -11.77
N SER A 699 34.57 38.93 -11.68
CA SER A 699 33.86 38.32 -12.80
C SER A 699 33.22 39.40 -13.68
N GLN A 700 33.43 39.34 -15.01
CA GLN A 700 32.82 40.28 -15.97
C GLN A 700 31.79 39.60 -16.89
N SER A 701 31.89 38.28 -17.02
CA SER A 701 31.03 37.43 -17.84
C SER A 701 30.82 36.05 -17.19
N ILE A 702 29.82 35.31 -17.66
CA ILE A 702 29.57 33.92 -17.21
C ILE A 702 30.72 32.95 -17.53
N TYR A 703 31.56 33.28 -18.52
CA TYR A 703 32.70 32.46 -18.92
C TYR A 703 33.93 32.67 -18.03
N ASP A 704 33.92 33.70 -17.18
CA ASP A 704 34.99 33.95 -16.20
C ASP A 704 34.78 33.16 -14.90
N LEU A 705 33.62 32.51 -14.75
CA LEU A 705 33.28 31.74 -13.56
C LEU A 705 33.98 30.37 -13.60
N ASP A 706 34.66 30.05 -12.50
CA ASP A 706 35.28 28.73 -12.28
C ASP A 706 34.21 27.70 -11.85
N LEU A 707 33.41 27.27 -12.83
CA LEU A 707 32.31 26.34 -12.61
C LEU A 707 32.79 24.89 -12.74
N GLU A 708 32.51 24.10 -11.71
CA GLU A 708 32.67 22.65 -11.78
C GLU A 708 31.48 21.95 -12.46
N ASP A 709 31.65 20.68 -12.82
CA ASP A 709 30.51 19.81 -13.10
C ASP A 709 29.63 19.66 -11.84
N ASP A 710 28.32 19.45 -12.04
CA ASP A 710 27.36 19.31 -10.95
C ASP A 710 27.72 18.19 -9.95
N ALA A 711 28.36 17.10 -10.41
CA ALA A 711 28.79 16.01 -9.55
C ALA A 711 29.94 16.40 -8.61
N ASP A 712 30.92 17.12 -9.14
CA ASP A 712 32.08 17.60 -8.39
C ASP A 712 31.67 18.71 -7.41
N PHE A 713 30.84 19.66 -7.88
CA PHE A 713 30.29 20.71 -7.02
C PHE A 713 29.45 20.12 -5.89
N LYS A 714 28.66 19.08 -6.16
CA LYS A 714 27.91 18.35 -5.13
C LYS A 714 28.82 17.73 -4.07
N MET A 715 29.96 17.17 -4.46
CA MET A 715 30.95 16.65 -3.50
C MET A 715 31.57 17.77 -2.67
N ARG A 716 31.90 18.90 -3.31
CA ARG A 716 32.46 20.08 -2.64
C ARG A 716 31.48 20.70 -1.64
N LEU A 717 30.22 20.91 -2.03
CA LEU A 717 29.17 21.42 -1.15
C LEU A 717 28.92 20.49 0.05
N ARG A 718 28.99 19.16 -0.16
CA ARG A 718 28.95 18.16 0.93
C ARG A 718 30.17 18.22 1.84
N SER A 719 31.35 18.55 1.29
CA SER A 719 32.55 18.77 2.10
C SER A 719 32.45 20.05 2.95
N TRP A 720 31.77 21.07 2.45
CA TRP A 720 31.57 22.35 3.15
C TRP A 720 30.52 22.28 4.25
N CYS A 721 29.32 21.82 3.91
CA CYS A 721 28.17 21.89 4.81
C CYS A 721 27.89 20.54 5.50
N GLY A 722 28.59 19.47 5.15
CA GLY A 722 28.39 18.16 5.73
C GLY A 722 26.94 17.68 5.60
N LEU A 723 26.36 17.18 6.70
CA LEU A 723 24.95 16.78 6.78
C LEU A 723 23.99 17.97 6.99
N PHE A 724 24.50 19.19 7.15
CA PHE A 724 23.66 20.36 7.40
C PHE A 724 22.74 20.68 6.22
N VAL A 725 23.19 20.32 5.02
CA VAL A 725 22.50 20.51 3.74
C VAL A 725 22.27 19.15 3.08
N SER A 726 21.07 18.93 2.56
CA SER A 726 20.69 17.76 1.77
C SER A 726 20.47 18.16 0.31
N ILE A 727 20.78 17.25 -0.61
CA ILE A 727 20.70 17.48 -2.06
C ILE A 727 19.84 16.39 -2.67
N HIS A 728 18.72 16.78 -3.26
CA HIS A 728 17.71 15.89 -3.80
C HIS A 728 17.23 16.34 -5.17
N GLN A 729 17.18 15.44 -6.15
CA GLN A 729 16.83 15.74 -7.55
C GLN A 729 17.59 16.94 -8.16
N GLY A 730 18.81 17.22 -7.66
CA GLY A 730 19.61 18.37 -8.08
C GLY A 730 19.30 19.67 -7.33
N SER A 731 18.29 19.72 -6.45
CA SER A 731 17.96 20.87 -5.61
C SER A 731 18.52 20.74 -4.20
N ILE A 732 18.84 21.89 -3.59
CA ILE A 732 19.55 22.01 -2.32
C ILE A 732 18.58 22.44 -1.21
N TYR A 733 18.59 21.71 -0.10
CA TYR A 733 17.71 21.93 1.06
C TYR A 733 18.50 21.92 2.36
N PHE A 734 17.97 22.54 3.41
CA PHE A 734 18.40 22.21 4.78
C PHE A 734 17.96 20.79 5.15
N LEU A 735 18.80 20.10 5.92
CA LEU A 735 18.47 18.76 6.45
C LEU A 735 17.12 18.76 7.17
N HIS A 736 16.90 19.75 8.01
CA HIS A 736 15.69 19.91 8.79
C HIS A 736 15.44 21.40 9.07
N GLN A 737 14.19 21.80 9.33
CA GLN A 737 13.84 23.20 9.59
C GLN A 737 14.56 23.76 10.84
N THR A 738 14.92 22.89 11.80
CA THR A 738 15.75 23.28 12.96
C THR A 738 17.15 23.77 12.56
N ALA A 739 17.70 23.33 11.42
CA ALA A 739 18.98 23.83 10.92
C ALA A 739 18.86 25.28 10.42
N ARG A 740 17.73 25.62 9.79
CA ARG A 740 17.41 27.00 9.39
C ARG A 740 17.27 27.91 10.63
N GLU A 741 16.51 27.47 11.62
CA GLU A 741 16.29 28.17 12.89
C GLU A 741 17.60 28.35 13.67
N PHE A 742 18.47 27.34 13.67
CA PHE A 742 19.79 27.41 14.31
C PHE A 742 20.66 28.56 13.77
N LEU A 743 20.61 28.85 12.46
CA LEU A 743 21.40 29.93 11.86
C LEU A 743 20.78 31.32 12.01
N LEU A 744 19.44 31.41 12.01
CA LEU A 744 18.72 32.69 11.96
C LEU A 744 18.66 33.38 13.32
N ALA A 745 19.10 34.64 13.38
CA ALA A 745 19.13 35.42 14.62
C ALA A 745 17.80 36.12 15.00
N ASP A 746 16.81 36.17 14.09
CA ASP A 746 15.64 37.07 14.20
C ASP A 746 14.37 36.42 14.81
N LEU A 747 14.43 35.16 15.28
CA LEU A 747 13.26 34.51 15.90
C LEU A 747 13.16 34.90 17.39
N ALA A 748 12.08 35.62 17.71
CA ALA A 748 11.75 36.20 19.01
C ALA A 748 12.04 35.32 20.24
N SER A 749 13.27 35.37 20.75
CA SER A 749 13.59 35.13 22.17
C SER A 749 14.92 35.81 22.50
N PRO A 750 14.97 36.76 23.44
CA PRO A 750 16.21 37.30 23.98
C PRO A 750 16.71 36.34 25.06
N THR A 751 17.08 35.13 24.68
CA THR A 751 17.80 34.22 25.57
C THR A 751 19.27 34.52 25.43
N THR A 752 19.86 34.95 26.55
CA THR A 752 21.28 35.21 26.78
C THR A 752 22.17 34.31 25.93
N VAL A 753 22.86 34.91 24.96
CA VAL A 753 23.89 34.26 24.14
C VAL A 753 24.87 33.54 25.07
N SER A 754 24.89 32.21 25.03
CA SER A 754 26.05 31.47 25.52
C SER A 754 27.20 31.80 24.59
N SER A 755 28.26 32.38 25.12
CA SER A 755 29.45 32.86 24.38
C SER A 755 30.30 31.73 23.78
N GLU A 756 29.78 30.50 23.66
CA GLU A 756 30.56 29.30 23.29
C GLU A 756 30.26 28.75 21.88
N LEU A 757 29.19 29.18 21.20
CA LEU A 757 28.80 28.66 19.87
C LEU A 757 28.91 29.75 18.79
N HIS A 758 29.67 29.50 17.72
CA HIS A 758 30.03 30.50 16.70
C HIS A 758 28.99 30.61 15.56
N TRP A 759 28.29 29.52 15.21
CA TRP A 759 27.32 29.51 14.11
C TRP A 759 25.88 29.74 14.53
N GLN A 760 25.54 29.45 15.79
CA GLN A 760 24.19 29.63 16.30
C GLN A 760 23.79 31.12 16.26
N HIS A 761 22.64 31.43 15.64
CA HIS A 761 22.14 32.80 15.45
C HIS A 761 23.17 33.75 14.80
N SER A 762 24.05 33.21 13.94
CA SER A 762 25.16 33.97 13.34
C SER A 762 24.80 34.74 12.06
N ILE A 763 23.63 34.48 11.46
CA ILE A 763 23.20 35.09 10.21
C ILE A 763 21.83 35.76 10.43
N THR A 764 21.75 37.06 10.19
CA THR A 764 20.47 37.80 10.22
C THR A 764 19.76 37.64 8.88
N THR A 765 18.43 37.73 8.90
CA THR A 765 17.62 37.65 7.67
C THR A 765 18.04 38.73 6.67
N LYS A 766 18.30 39.94 7.18
CA LYS A 766 18.77 41.09 6.39
C LYS A 766 20.14 40.85 5.75
N ALA A 767 21.08 40.24 6.48
CA ALA A 767 22.42 39.96 5.93
C ALA A 767 22.35 38.90 4.82
N ALA A 768 21.58 37.83 5.03
CA ALA A 768 21.40 36.78 4.02
C ALA A 768 20.78 37.35 2.73
N HIS A 769 19.73 38.17 2.84
CA HIS A 769 19.09 38.83 1.69
C HIS A 769 20.02 39.83 1.01
N ALA A 770 20.87 40.55 1.75
CA ALA A 770 21.85 41.46 1.18
C ALA A 770 22.87 40.72 0.32
N VAL A 771 23.43 39.59 0.81
CA VAL A 771 24.35 38.74 0.04
C VAL A 771 23.70 38.25 -1.24
N LEU A 772 22.48 37.72 -1.18
CA LEU A 772 21.79 37.22 -2.37
C LEU A 772 21.45 38.34 -3.36
N ALA A 773 21.02 39.51 -2.87
CA ALA A 773 20.72 40.67 -3.72
C ALA A 773 21.96 41.17 -4.46
N GLU A 774 23.10 41.25 -3.78
CA GLU A 774 24.39 41.63 -4.35
C GLU A 774 24.80 40.68 -5.48
N LEU A 775 24.69 39.37 -5.27
CA LEU A 775 24.98 38.35 -6.29
C LEU A 775 24.05 38.45 -7.49
N CYS A 776 22.75 38.68 -7.27
CA CYS A 776 21.78 38.89 -8.35
C CYS A 776 22.12 40.15 -9.18
N VAL A 777 22.54 41.24 -8.55
CA VAL A 777 22.96 42.47 -9.24
C VAL A 777 24.22 42.23 -10.07
N LEU A 778 25.22 41.53 -9.50
CA LEU A 778 26.43 41.16 -10.23
C LEU A 778 26.13 40.25 -11.44
N TYR A 779 25.26 39.26 -11.26
CA TYR A 779 24.83 38.38 -12.34
C TYR A 779 24.11 39.13 -13.46
N LEU A 780 23.21 40.06 -13.12
CA LEU A 780 22.51 40.89 -14.11
C LEU A 780 23.47 41.81 -14.89
N ASN A 781 24.57 42.25 -14.26
CA ASN A 781 25.58 43.06 -14.93
C ASN A 781 26.32 42.31 -16.05
N PHE A 782 26.44 40.98 -16.01
CA PHE A 782 27.04 40.19 -17.11
C PHE A 782 26.26 40.37 -18.43
N PHE A 783 24.93 40.54 -18.34
CA PHE A 783 24.09 40.76 -19.52
C PHE A 783 24.21 42.20 -20.06
N ASN A 784 24.44 43.18 -19.18
CA ASN A 784 24.68 44.57 -19.58
C ASN A 784 26.06 44.79 -20.24
N SER A 785 27.09 44.04 -19.81
CA SER A 785 28.41 44.04 -20.45
C SER A 785 28.37 43.52 -21.90
N ASN A 786 27.57 42.49 -22.15
CA ASN A 786 27.36 41.95 -23.49
C ASN A 786 26.58 42.90 -24.43
N ALA A 787 25.68 43.73 -23.89
CA ALA A 787 24.99 44.76 -24.68
C ALA A 787 25.94 45.85 -25.18
N ARG A 788 27.04 46.14 -24.45
CA ARG A 788 28.10 47.06 -24.93
C ARG A 788 28.95 46.46 -26.06
N LEU A 789 29.11 45.14 -26.12
CA LEU A 789 29.80 44.46 -27.23
C LEU A 789 28.93 44.38 -28.49
N LEU A 790 27.62 44.17 -28.35
CA LEU A 790 26.67 44.20 -29.47
C LEU A 790 26.45 45.60 -30.07
N GLY A 791 26.70 46.67 -29.30
CA GLY A 791 26.67 48.06 -29.79
C GLY A 791 27.88 48.49 -30.64
N LEU A 792 28.95 47.68 -30.69
CA LEU A 792 30.17 47.98 -31.45
C LEU A 792 30.22 47.30 -32.84
N LEU A 793 29.24 46.45 -33.15
CA LEU A 793 29.02 45.91 -34.50
C LEU A 793 27.78 46.58 -35.10
N GLY A 794 28.00 47.72 -35.73
CA GLY A 794 27.00 48.48 -36.49
C GLY A 794 26.44 47.73 -37.71
N PRO A 795 25.51 48.36 -38.43
CA PRO A 795 24.18 47.81 -38.72
C PRO A 795 24.13 47.21 -40.12
N ASN A 796 23.73 45.95 -40.25
CA ASN A 796 23.18 45.41 -41.50
C ASN A 796 22.63 44.02 -41.23
N LEU A 797 21.29 43.89 -41.19
CA LEU A 797 20.48 42.78 -41.70
C LEU A 797 19.06 42.88 -41.13
N GLY A 798 18.36 43.94 -41.53
CA GLY A 798 16.90 43.91 -41.53
C GLY A 798 16.43 43.11 -42.73
N ARG A 799 16.23 41.80 -42.56
CA ARG A 799 15.37 41.00 -43.43
C ARG A 799 14.60 39.98 -42.59
N SER A 800 13.36 40.36 -42.32
CA SER A 800 12.14 39.55 -42.48
C SER A 800 12.28 38.04 -42.34
N LEU A 801 11.53 37.45 -41.41
CA LEU A 801 10.84 36.17 -41.59
C LEU A 801 9.59 36.15 -40.66
N PRO A 802 8.56 35.37 -41.03
CA PRO A 802 7.18 35.41 -40.52
C PRO A 802 6.97 34.71 -39.17
#